data_AF-A0A419K0Q0-F1
#
_entry.id   AF-A0A419K0Q0-F1
#
_cell.length_a   1.000
_cell.length_b   1.000
_cell.length_c   1.000
_cell.angle_alpha   90.00
_cell.angle_beta   90.00
_cell.angle_gamma   90.00
#
_symmetry.space_group_name_H-M   'P 1'
#
loop_
_entity.id
_entity.type
_entity.pdbx_description
1 polymer ?
#
loop_
_entity_poly.entity_id
_entity_poly.type
_entity_poly.pdbx_seq_one_letter_code
_entity_poly.pdbx_strand_id
1 'polypeptide(L)'
;MSEAYQQYVKTLEKKLEQLYGISEEARKKGLDPTLTTECRIAKDLADLVEGLVGPKGVAESIRELSDKLSREELAFKIAEEIVYGKFGHMDEEKAAEQAIRTSLAILTEGLTAAPLQGVARVKIKTNRDRTRYLAIYFAGPIRSAGGTDQALTLVVGDFVRRLLGLDRYKPTEEEISRFIEEMRLYERAVGRFQYHISDEELRKALEWLPVEVTGTESNPVEVSSYRNLPRIETNRVRGGALRVVNDGVVGRAPKVYAIIERLKIQGWDWLKEFRQKSAHKSAGFMDEVIAGRPIFSFPSRRGGFRLRYGRARNTGLAAVGVHPATMLVLQGFVAAGTQLRLELPGKGGIAVPVDSLEPPIVRLKNGSVVRVSVENFGGLKDGIEKILFLGDILISFGDFLYNSKPLSPSGYVEEWWAEDLRKSIFEKFGGNLAKASEATQIPIGKLEEFLKNPFVYKPSLKEAITISSLLHIPLHPSYTFFWSFLQSTDNLELLKKWLNSAKVSLDGNIAYNVVGDLVAEVKEALETICLPHSVTDGKIVVKGDDAGAFAFSLGYGRETSVDFSSVSSVLEAVSLLSGVEVKEKAPTLVGARMGRPEKAKRREMKPLVHVLFPVGLAGGSHRDVVEAAKKERVFVEIVKRKCPNCNTVTFSVKCPACGSETVFERTCPRCGRIQNSEGVCPVCKVPVVCYQKQFVNFKEMLGKVCKNLNVPIPKLLKGVKGLTNEKKIPEILEKGVLRAKYNLSIYKDGTIRFDATNAPLTHFKPSEIGVPVEKLAELGYTHDIDGEPLTRESQVCELKIQDVIIPVKCAQYFVRVANFLDELLEKVYGLPSYYNVKKIEDLVGHIVVGLAPHTSVGILGRIIGFTSLNVCYAHPIWHSAKRRDCDGDEDTLMLALDTLINFSREYLPAQIGGIMDAPLLLIPVVKTMEVQRQAHDVDVAKEYPLEFYEKTWENAEAKTVSSLVDIIEYRLGSEAQFEGFHFTTPVSDINMGNAESSYKRLKTMIDKLNSQMELAEKIEAVDAKHVALKVLTTHFIRDISGNLRAFSTQSFRCKSCNKRFRRLPLRGSCPFCKGELTLTVYRGGIEKYLEAAQRLVEKYELPQYYIQRIMLVKEEIDALFEGKKPKQISLMDFA
;
A
#
# COMPACT_ATOMS: atom_id res chain seq x y z
N MET A 1 7.49 27.45 13.48
CA MET A 1 6.68 27.42 12.24
C MET A 1 6.78 28.81 11.66
N SER A 2 7.21 28.96 10.41
CA SER A 2 7.26 30.26 9.75
C SER A 2 5.88 30.91 9.71
N GLU A 3 5.85 32.24 9.60
CA GLU A 3 4.59 33.00 9.58
C GLU A 3 3.66 32.56 8.43
N ALA A 4 4.24 32.29 7.26
CA ALA A 4 3.52 31.77 6.09
C ALA A 4 2.87 30.40 6.37
N TYR A 5 3.59 29.51 7.07
CA TYR A 5 3.06 28.19 7.41
C TYR A 5 1.99 28.27 8.51
N GLN A 6 2.14 29.17 9.49
CA GLN A 6 1.10 29.43 10.50
C GLN A 6 -0.20 29.91 9.84
N GLN A 7 -0.11 30.78 8.84
CA GLN A 7 -1.28 31.26 8.09
C GLN A 7 -1.96 30.15 7.29
N TYR A 8 -1.17 29.24 6.72
CA TYR A 8 -1.69 28.03 6.06
C TYR A 8 -2.48 27.15 7.04
N VAL A 9 -1.92 26.88 8.23
CA VAL A 9 -2.60 26.09 9.27
C VAL A 9 -3.92 26.76 9.71
N LYS A 10 -3.89 28.06 10.03
CA LYS A 10 -5.09 28.83 10.40
C LYS A 10 -6.18 28.76 9.34
N THR A 11 -5.80 28.73 8.06
CA THR A 11 -6.75 28.63 6.95
C THR A 11 -7.45 27.27 6.92
N LEU A 12 -6.73 26.18 7.19
CA LEU A 12 -7.31 24.83 7.27
C LEU A 12 -8.26 24.71 8.46
N GLU A 13 -7.85 25.19 9.63
CA GLU A 13 -8.66 25.17 10.86
C GLU A 13 -9.95 25.97 10.67
N LYS A 14 -9.86 27.21 10.16
CA LYS A 14 -11.04 28.06 9.90
C LYS A 14 -12.03 27.42 8.92
N LYS A 15 -11.53 26.76 7.87
CA LYS A 15 -12.39 26.04 6.91
C LYS A 15 -13.07 24.84 7.57
N LEU A 16 -12.36 24.10 8.42
CA LEU A 16 -12.96 22.99 9.17
C LEU A 16 -14.03 23.49 10.14
N GLU A 17 -13.77 24.56 10.89
CA GLU A 17 -14.73 25.17 11.81
C GLU A 17 -16.03 25.58 11.10
N GLN A 18 -15.92 26.19 9.91
CA GLN A 18 -17.07 26.54 9.09
C GLN A 18 -17.89 25.30 8.71
N LEU A 19 -17.22 24.24 8.22
CA LEU A 19 -17.87 22.98 7.83
C LEU A 19 -18.53 22.29 9.03
N TYR A 20 -17.88 22.32 10.19
CA TYR A 20 -18.39 21.77 11.43
C TYR A 20 -19.65 22.53 11.89
N GLY A 21 -19.66 23.85 11.78
CA GLY A 21 -20.83 24.70 12.05
C GLY A 21 -22.03 24.32 11.19
N ILE A 22 -21.84 24.16 9.87
CA ILE A 22 -22.91 23.72 8.95
C ILE A 22 -23.45 22.34 9.35
N SER A 23 -22.57 21.40 9.70
CA SER A 23 -22.98 20.07 10.15
C SER A 23 -23.82 20.11 11.42
N GLU A 24 -23.43 20.90 12.42
CA GLU A 24 -24.20 21.08 13.65
C GLU A 24 -25.60 21.66 13.38
N GLU A 25 -25.72 22.66 12.51
CA GLU A 25 -27.02 23.23 12.14
C GLU A 25 -27.91 22.22 11.42
N ALA A 26 -27.35 21.42 10.51
CA ALA A 26 -28.05 20.36 9.81
C ALA A 26 -28.56 19.29 10.79
N ARG A 27 -27.69 18.83 11.72
CA ARG A 27 -28.01 17.78 12.70
C ARG A 27 -29.09 18.20 13.70
N LYS A 28 -29.11 19.47 14.12
CA LYS A 28 -30.18 20.03 14.99
C LYS A 28 -31.59 19.92 14.40
N LYS A 29 -31.72 19.77 13.07
CA LYS A 29 -33.01 19.50 12.43
C LYS A 29 -33.62 18.17 12.88
N GLY A 30 -32.82 17.22 13.37
CA GLY A 30 -33.29 15.95 13.96
C GLY A 30 -33.76 14.93 12.92
N LEU A 31 -33.19 15.00 11.72
CA LEU A 31 -33.41 14.06 10.62
C LEU A 31 -32.42 12.89 10.65
N ASP A 32 -31.26 13.09 11.28
CA ASP A 32 -30.20 12.09 11.46
C ASP A 32 -30.33 11.33 12.79
N PRO A 33 -29.57 10.25 13.01
CA PRO A 33 -29.65 9.46 14.25
C PRO A 33 -29.32 10.24 15.52
N THR A 34 -28.48 11.27 15.41
CA THR A 34 -28.02 12.15 16.49
C THR A 34 -28.28 13.62 16.16
N LEU A 35 -28.40 14.46 17.19
CA LEU A 35 -28.62 15.90 17.08
C LEU A 35 -27.32 16.72 16.97
N THR A 36 -26.18 16.08 17.15
CA THR A 36 -24.85 16.69 17.07
C THR A 36 -23.98 15.92 16.09
N THR A 37 -22.92 16.58 15.61
CA THR A 37 -21.88 15.96 14.78
C THR A 37 -21.13 14.91 15.61
N GLU A 38 -20.89 13.75 15.01
CA GLU A 38 -20.36 12.57 15.73
C GLU A 38 -18.85 12.35 15.53
N CYS A 39 -18.28 12.95 14.48
CA CYS A 39 -16.83 13.01 14.26
C CYS A 39 -16.23 14.04 15.21
N ARG A 40 -15.39 13.63 16.17
CA ARG A 40 -14.76 14.59 17.08
C ARG A 40 -13.44 15.09 16.51
N ILE A 41 -13.13 16.35 16.74
CA ILE A 41 -11.82 16.92 16.40
C ILE A 41 -10.83 16.57 17.50
N ALA A 42 -9.65 16.09 17.13
CA ALA A 42 -8.53 15.83 18.04
C ALA A 42 -7.32 16.62 17.56
N LYS A 43 -6.67 17.37 18.45
CA LYS A 43 -5.55 18.26 18.07
C LYS A 43 -4.21 17.55 18.08
N ASP A 44 -4.09 16.49 18.85
CA ASP A 44 -2.84 15.79 19.10
C ASP A 44 -3.06 14.34 19.54
N LEU A 45 -1.97 13.58 19.65
CA LEU A 45 -1.94 12.23 20.20
C LEU A 45 -2.72 12.10 21.53
N ALA A 46 -2.60 13.10 22.40
CA ALA A 46 -3.23 13.08 23.71
C ALA A 46 -4.76 13.09 23.61
N ASP A 47 -5.33 13.98 22.78
CA ASP A 47 -6.76 14.03 22.46
C ASP A 47 -7.22 12.75 21.74
N LEU A 48 -6.38 12.16 20.89
CA LEU A 48 -6.70 10.91 20.20
C LEU A 48 -6.84 9.75 21.20
N VAL A 49 -5.88 9.62 22.12
CA VAL A 49 -5.89 8.58 23.16
C VAL A 49 -7.11 8.76 24.08
N GLU A 50 -7.33 9.97 24.59
CA GLU A 50 -8.49 10.25 25.44
C GLU A 50 -9.82 10.05 24.69
N GLY A 51 -9.89 10.53 23.45
CA GLY A 51 -11.08 10.45 22.60
C GLY A 51 -11.43 9.02 22.15
N LEU A 52 -10.44 8.14 22.02
CA LEU A 52 -10.63 6.73 21.67
C LEU A 52 -10.92 5.86 22.88
N VAL A 53 -10.07 5.92 23.91
CA VAL A 53 -10.08 4.94 25.01
C VAL A 53 -10.16 5.57 26.40
N GLY A 54 -9.93 6.88 26.54
CA GLY A 54 -9.84 7.53 27.85
C GLY A 54 -8.59 7.07 28.65
N PRO A 55 -8.58 7.18 29.99
CA PRO A 55 -9.62 7.77 30.83
C PRO A 55 -9.68 9.31 30.68
N LYS A 56 -10.75 9.92 31.19
CA LYS A 56 -10.91 11.39 31.11
C LYS A 56 -9.78 12.09 31.88
N GLY A 57 -9.15 13.10 31.27
CA GLY A 57 -8.02 13.83 31.85
C GLY A 57 -6.64 13.21 31.59
N VAL A 58 -6.57 12.04 30.92
CA VAL A 58 -5.28 11.44 30.55
C VAL A 58 -4.50 12.29 29.54
N ALA A 59 -5.19 13.07 28.70
CA ALA A 59 -4.54 13.89 27.70
C ALA A 59 -3.57 14.92 28.29
N GLU A 60 -3.92 15.53 29.43
CA GLU A 60 -3.05 16.50 30.12
C GLU A 60 -1.75 15.84 30.59
N SER A 61 -1.84 14.66 31.22
CA SER A 61 -0.65 13.90 31.65
C SER A 61 0.19 13.41 30.46
N ILE A 62 -0.43 13.02 29.34
CA ILE A 62 0.29 12.64 28.12
C ILE A 62 1.10 13.83 27.60
N ARG A 63 0.52 15.03 27.53
CA ARG A 63 1.22 16.24 27.06
C ARG A 63 2.38 16.63 27.97
N GLU A 64 2.19 16.59 29.29
CA GLU A 64 3.23 16.93 30.26
C GLU A 64 4.45 15.98 30.20
N LEU A 65 4.20 14.72 29.85
CA LEU A 65 5.22 13.66 29.84
C LEU A 65 5.82 13.44 28.46
N SER A 66 5.11 13.76 27.36
CA SER A 66 5.57 13.54 25.99
C SER A 66 6.83 14.32 25.64
N ASP A 67 7.05 15.47 26.28
CA ASP A 67 8.24 16.29 26.05
C ASP A 67 9.50 15.72 26.72
N LYS A 68 9.32 14.80 27.68
CA LYS A 68 10.40 14.26 28.53
C LYS A 68 10.68 12.78 28.28
N LEU A 69 9.68 12.04 27.83
CA LEU A 69 9.72 10.59 27.70
C LEU A 69 9.52 10.20 26.24
N SER A 70 10.24 9.17 25.80
CA SER A 70 9.96 8.53 24.51
C SER A 70 8.55 7.93 24.51
N ARG A 71 7.96 7.72 23.33
CA ARG A 71 6.62 7.14 23.18
C ARG A 71 6.46 5.82 23.92
N GLU A 72 7.46 4.95 23.86
CA GLU A 72 7.41 3.68 24.57
C GLU A 72 7.43 3.90 26.09
N GLU A 73 8.32 4.74 26.62
CA GLU A 73 8.37 5.08 28.06
C GLU A 73 7.08 5.71 28.55
N LEU A 74 6.51 6.63 27.76
CA LEU A 74 5.24 7.30 28.03
C LEU A 74 4.10 6.29 28.20
N ALA A 75 4.04 5.26 27.35
CA ALA A 75 3.03 4.22 27.44
C ALA A 75 3.09 3.44 28.77
N PHE A 76 4.30 3.15 29.28
CA PHE A 76 4.48 2.49 30.58
C PHE A 76 4.18 3.45 31.74
N LYS A 77 4.61 4.72 31.65
CA LYS A 77 4.37 5.69 32.72
C LYS A 77 2.88 6.00 32.90
N ILE A 78 2.14 6.16 31.80
CA ILE A 78 0.69 6.35 31.86
C ILE A 78 -0.02 5.10 32.38
N ALA A 79 0.46 3.89 32.05
CA ALA A 79 -0.08 2.65 32.64
C ALA A 79 0.05 2.65 34.17
N GLU A 80 1.21 3.06 34.68
CA GLU A 80 1.49 3.18 36.11
C GLU A 80 0.54 4.20 36.78
N GLU A 81 0.38 5.39 36.20
CA GLU A 81 -0.52 6.42 36.74
C GLU A 81 -1.98 5.98 36.79
N ILE A 82 -2.43 5.20 35.79
CA ILE A 82 -3.78 4.63 35.77
C ILE A 82 -3.95 3.59 36.88
N VAL A 83 -2.99 2.69 37.05
CA VAL A 83 -3.06 1.64 38.09
C VAL A 83 -3.03 2.23 39.50
N TYR A 84 -2.25 3.30 39.72
CA TYR A 84 -2.23 4.02 40.99
C TYR A 84 -3.44 4.95 41.22
N GLY A 85 -4.35 5.06 40.24
CA GLY A 85 -5.62 5.75 40.40
C GLY A 85 -5.56 7.28 40.24
N LYS A 86 -4.52 7.84 39.58
CA LYS A 86 -4.40 9.28 39.31
C LYS A 86 -5.64 9.86 38.60
N PHE A 87 -6.27 9.06 37.73
CA PHE A 87 -7.46 9.43 36.93
C PHE A 87 -8.79 8.92 37.52
N GLY A 88 -8.79 8.58 38.82
CA GLY A 88 -9.91 7.99 39.52
C GLY A 88 -9.67 6.52 39.87
N HIS A 89 -10.16 6.10 41.03
CA HIS A 89 -9.97 4.74 41.52
C HIS A 89 -10.87 3.75 40.76
N MET A 90 -10.29 2.62 40.35
CA MET A 90 -10.98 1.56 39.60
C MET A 90 -10.68 0.19 40.22
N ASP A 91 -11.59 -0.77 40.04
CA ASP A 91 -11.34 -2.17 40.41
C ASP A 91 -10.10 -2.72 39.67
N GLU A 92 -9.35 -3.66 40.26
CA GLU A 92 -8.11 -4.21 39.69
C GLU A 92 -8.24 -4.61 38.20
N GLU A 93 -9.32 -5.32 37.82
CA GLU A 93 -9.56 -5.73 36.43
C GLU A 93 -9.80 -4.53 35.50
N LYS A 94 -10.57 -3.53 35.95
CA LYS A 94 -10.88 -2.33 35.17
C LYS A 94 -9.66 -1.44 35.02
N ALA A 95 -8.88 -1.28 36.09
CA ALA A 95 -7.61 -0.57 36.06
C ALA A 95 -6.63 -1.22 35.08
N ALA A 96 -6.51 -2.56 35.11
CA ALA A 96 -5.66 -3.30 34.18
C ALA A 96 -6.14 -3.14 32.73
N GLU A 97 -7.44 -3.25 32.49
CA GLU A 97 -8.02 -3.07 31.15
C GLU A 97 -7.78 -1.66 30.61
N GLN A 98 -8.06 -0.64 31.42
CA GLN A 98 -7.87 0.75 31.05
C GLN A 98 -6.39 1.06 30.78
N ALA A 99 -5.48 0.59 31.64
CA ALA A 99 -4.03 0.78 31.46
C ALA A 99 -3.55 0.16 30.14
N ILE A 100 -3.90 -1.11 29.88
CA ILE A 100 -3.48 -1.81 28.65
C ILE A 100 -4.06 -1.15 27.39
N ARG A 101 -5.34 -0.75 27.40
CA ARG A 101 -5.96 -0.05 26.27
C ARG A 101 -5.30 1.31 26.02
N THR A 102 -5.04 2.08 27.07
CA THR A 102 -4.42 3.41 26.96
C THR A 102 -2.98 3.31 26.47
N SER A 103 -2.18 2.40 27.02
CA SER A 103 -0.81 2.16 26.55
C SER A 103 -0.77 1.68 25.11
N LEU A 104 -1.66 0.77 24.71
CA LEU A 104 -1.76 0.35 23.31
C LEU A 104 -2.17 1.51 22.40
N ALA A 105 -3.06 2.40 22.85
CA ALA A 105 -3.41 3.60 22.10
C ALA A 105 -2.20 4.52 21.91
N ILE A 106 -1.40 4.76 22.95
CA ILE A 106 -0.15 5.56 22.86
C ILE A 106 0.85 4.90 21.89
N LEU A 107 1.10 3.59 22.04
CA LEU A 107 2.01 2.84 21.17
C LEU A 107 1.55 2.84 19.70
N THR A 108 0.23 2.86 19.47
CA THR A 108 -0.37 2.91 18.12
C THR A 108 -0.75 4.33 17.67
N GLU A 109 -0.21 5.37 18.31
CA GLU A 109 -0.43 6.78 17.98
C GLU A 109 -1.91 7.21 18.02
N GLY A 110 -2.78 6.43 18.66
CA GLY A 110 -4.22 6.71 18.72
C GLY A 110 -4.91 6.67 17.35
N LEU A 111 -4.32 6.02 16.34
CA LEU A 111 -4.88 5.99 14.98
C LEU A 111 -5.72 4.73 14.69
N THR A 112 -5.39 3.62 15.35
CA THR A 112 -5.96 2.30 15.02
C THR A 112 -7.16 1.94 15.89
N ALA A 113 -8.01 1.04 15.39
CA ALA A 113 -9.10 0.47 16.19
C ALA A 113 -8.63 -0.65 17.15
N ALA A 114 -7.32 -0.97 17.20
CA ALA A 114 -6.80 -2.06 18.03
C ALA A 114 -6.99 -1.86 19.55
N PRO A 115 -6.78 -0.65 20.12
CA PRO A 115 -7.10 -0.38 21.53
C PRO A 115 -8.59 -0.58 21.88
N LEU A 116 -9.48 -0.33 20.91
CA LEU A 116 -10.93 -0.43 21.09
C LEU A 116 -11.46 -1.86 20.92
N GLN A 117 -11.12 -2.51 19.80
CA GLN A 117 -11.70 -3.80 19.40
C GLN A 117 -10.67 -4.93 19.31
N GLY A 118 -9.37 -4.62 19.31
CA GLY A 118 -8.30 -5.61 19.29
C GLY A 118 -8.08 -6.25 20.66
N VAL A 119 -8.05 -5.43 21.72
CA VAL A 119 -8.14 -5.90 23.12
C VAL A 119 -9.63 -5.97 23.48
N ALA A 120 -10.19 -7.17 23.50
CA ALA A 120 -11.62 -7.39 23.73
C ALA A 120 -12.00 -7.20 25.21
N ARG A 121 -11.17 -7.71 26.13
CA ARG A 121 -11.32 -7.58 27.59
C ARG A 121 -10.04 -8.02 28.29
N VAL A 122 -9.87 -7.62 29.56
CA VAL A 122 -8.81 -8.12 30.45
C VAL A 122 -9.45 -8.79 31.66
N LYS A 123 -8.87 -9.89 32.13
CA LYS A 123 -9.37 -10.66 33.28
C LYS A 123 -8.25 -11.09 34.21
N ILE A 124 -8.57 -11.20 35.50
CA ILE A 124 -7.71 -11.83 36.50
C ILE A 124 -8.21 -13.25 36.71
N LYS A 125 -7.32 -14.22 36.50
CA LYS A 125 -7.61 -15.66 36.59
C LYS A 125 -6.68 -16.33 37.60
N THR A 126 -6.89 -17.62 37.82
CA THR A 126 -6.23 -18.37 38.90
C THR A 126 -5.44 -19.56 38.37
N ASN A 127 -4.17 -19.65 38.76
CA ASN A 127 -3.26 -20.76 38.46
C ASN A 127 -3.66 -22.04 39.23
N ARG A 128 -2.99 -23.17 38.95
CA ARG A 128 -3.31 -24.47 39.63
C ARG A 128 -2.93 -24.42 41.12
N ASP A 129 -1.90 -23.66 41.46
CA ASP A 129 -1.43 -23.34 42.81
C ASP A 129 -2.23 -22.21 43.49
N ARG A 130 -3.36 -21.81 42.90
CA ARG A 130 -4.25 -20.74 43.38
C ARG A 130 -3.69 -19.32 43.32
N THR A 131 -2.52 -19.09 42.71
CA THR A 131 -2.03 -17.71 42.52
C THR A 131 -2.84 -16.99 41.44
N ARG A 132 -3.07 -15.67 41.63
CA ARG A 132 -3.81 -14.83 40.67
C ARG A 132 -2.86 -14.34 39.58
N TYR A 133 -3.28 -14.37 38.31
CA TYR A 133 -2.50 -13.91 37.17
C TYR A 133 -3.39 -13.14 36.17
N LEU A 134 -2.78 -12.43 35.22
CA LEU A 134 -3.48 -11.61 34.23
C LEU A 134 -3.69 -12.36 32.90
N ALA A 135 -4.88 -12.22 32.31
CA ALA A 135 -5.25 -12.77 31.01
C ALA A 135 -5.80 -11.68 30.08
N ILE A 136 -5.23 -11.57 28.88
CA ILE A 136 -5.62 -10.58 27.87
C ILE A 136 -6.35 -11.28 26.73
N TYR A 137 -7.57 -10.85 26.43
CA TYR A 137 -8.38 -11.40 25.34
C TYR A 137 -8.20 -10.58 24.08
N PHE A 138 -7.55 -11.15 23.08
CA PHE A 138 -7.40 -10.55 21.78
C PHE A 138 -8.51 -10.94 20.80
N ALA A 139 -8.84 -10.04 19.89
CA ALA A 139 -9.72 -10.31 18.76
C ALA A 139 -9.02 -9.98 17.43
N GLY A 140 -9.61 -10.42 16.32
CA GLY A 140 -9.04 -10.25 14.97
C GLY A 140 -8.55 -8.84 14.61
N PRO A 141 -9.23 -7.75 15.02
CA PRO A 141 -8.79 -6.38 14.75
C PRO A 141 -7.40 -6.02 15.31
N ILE A 142 -6.85 -6.77 16.27
CA ILE A 142 -5.49 -6.53 16.80
C ILE A 142 -4.42 -6.51 15.70
N ARG A 143 -4.70 -7.14 14.55
CA ARG A 143 -3.85 -7.10 13.36
C ARG A 143 -3.45 -5.67 12.95
N SER A 144 -4.32 -4.68 13.15
CA SER A 144 -4.07 -3.29 12.74
C SER A 144 -2.99 -2.59 13.56
N ALA A 145 -2.69 -3.05 14.79
CA ALA A 145 -1.60 -2.51 15.60
C ALA A 145 -0.23 -2.82 14.99
N GLY A 146 -0.10 -3.90 14.21
CA GLY A 146 1.21 -4.39 13.76
C GLY A 146 1.91 -5.27 14.80
N GLY A 147 2.88 -6.06 14.35
CA GLY A 147 3.48 -7.13 15.17
C GLY A 147 4.26 -6.62 16.39
N THR A 148 4.99 -5.51 16.27
CA THR A 148 5.76 -4.95 17.38
C THR A 148 4.84 -4.46 18.50
N ASP A 149 3.83 -3.64 18.18
CA ASP A 149 2.89 -3.09 19.15
C ASP A 149 2.01 -4.19 19.79
N GLN A 150 1.67 -5.24 19.02
CA GLN A 150 1.03 -6.45 19.54
C GLN A 150 1.84 -7.10 20.66
N ALA A 151 3.14 -7.29 20.45
CA ALA A 151 4.02 -7.89 21.43
C ALA A 151 4.22 -6.98 22.65
N LEU A 152 4.43 -5.67 22.42
CA LEU A 152 4.56 -4.69 23.50
C LEU A 152 3.31 -4.62 24.39
N THR A 153 2.12 -4.90 23.84
CA THR A 153 0.89 -5.02 24.65
C THR A 153 1.02 -6.08 25.75
N LEU A 154 1.70 -7.20 25.47
CA LEU A 154 1.96 -8.24 26.48
C LEU A 154 3.02 -7.83 27.50
N VAL A 155 4.03 -7.07 27.06
CA VAL A 155 5.06 -6.52 27.95
C VAL A 155 4.43 -5.51 28.91
N VAL A 156 3.54 -4.64 28.41
CA VAL A 156 2.73 -3.74 29.25
C VAL A 156 1.82 -4.54 30.17
N GLY A 157 1.21 -5.62 29.69
CA GLY A 157 0.44 -6.53 30.55
C GLY A 157 1.25 -7.13 31.70
N ASP A 158 2.51 -7.52 31.44
CA ASP A 158 3.43 -8.02 32.46
C ASP A 158 3.88 -6.91 33.43
N PHE A 159 4.01 -5.67 32.96
CA PHE A 159 4.27 -4.53 33.84
C PHE A 159 3.06 -4.24 34.76
N VAL A 160 1.86 -4.12 34.19
CA VAL A 160 0.61 -3.86 34.92
C VAL A 160 0.32 -4.96 35.94
N ARG A 161 0.51 -6.24 35.59
CA ARG A 161 0.26 -7.34 36.53
C ARG A 161 1.23 -7.31 37.72
N ARG A 162 2.47 -6.86 37.54
CA ARG A 162 3.43 -6.66 38.65
C ARG A 162 2.99 -5.52 39.57
N LEU A 163 2.52 -4.40 39.01
CA LEU A 163 2.00 -3.27 39.80
C LEU A 163 0.78 -3.66 40.64
N LEU A 164 -0.06 -4.55 40.13
CA LEU A 164 -1.23 -5.10 40.84
C LEU A 164 -0.89 -6.27 41.80
N GLY A 165 0.39 -6.63 41.96
CA GLY A 165 0.80 -7.73 42.83
C GLY A 165 0.35 -9.12 42.35
N LEU A 166 0.11 -9.30 41.05
CA LEU A 166 -0.29 -10.57 40.45
C LEU A 166 0.94 -11.44 40.08
N ASP A 167 0.80 -12.75 40.24
CA ASP A 167 1.82 -13.74 39.88
C ASP A 167 1.88 -13.94 38.36
N ARG A 168 2.91 -14.64 37.89
CA ARG A 168 3.07 -15.03 36.48
C ARG A 168 2.04 -16.08 36.09
N TYR A 169 1.63 -16.05 34.82
CA TYR A 169 0.89 -17.15 34.20
C TYR A 169 1.74 -18.43 34.18
N LYS A 170 1.15 -19.56 34.58
CA LYS A 170 1.78 -20.89 34.58
C LYS A 170 0.94 -21.80 33.67
N PRO A 171 1.26 -21.87 32.35
CA PRO A 171 0.49 -22.67 31.40
C PRO A 171 0.61 -24.16 31.70
N THR A 172 -0.42 -24.93 31.34
CA THR A 172 -0.34 -26.39 31.31
C THR A 172 0.09 -26.90 29.94
N GLU A 173 0.65 -28.11 29.87
CA GLU A 173 0.98 -28.75 28.58
C GLU A 173 -0.22 -28.84 27.62
N GLU A 174 -1.41 -29.04 28.16
CA GLU A 174 -2.66 -29.07 27.37
C GLU A 174 -2.99 -27.69 26.78
N GLU A 175 -2.77 -26.61 27.53
CA GLU A 175 -3.00 -25.23 27.06
C GLU A 175 -2.00 -24.85 25.95
N ILE A 176 -0.74 -25.25 26.09
CA ILE A 176 0.31 -25.03 25.08
C ILE A 176 -0.02 -25.84 23.81
N SER A 177 -0.30 -27.13 23.97
CA SER A 177 -0.62 -28.02 22.85
C SER A 177 -1.90 -27.59 22.13
N ARG A 178 -2.90 -27.09 22.87
CA ARG A 178 -4.10 -26.45 22.32
C ARG A 178 -3.76 -25.25 21.46
N PHE A 179 -2.85 -24.38 21.90
CA PHE A 179 -2.46 -23.19 21.14
C PHE A 179 -1.74 -23.57 19.83
N ILE A 180 -0.87 -24.57 19.87
CA ILE A 180 -0.17 -25.10 18.69
C ILE A 180 -1.17 -25.75 17.71
N GLU A 181 -2.12 -26.54 18.21
CA GLU A 181 -3.20 -27.12 17.40
C GLU A 181 -4.00 -26.01 16.68
N GLU A 182 -4.40 -24.97 17.42
CA GLU A 182 -5.09 -23.81 16.87
C GLU A 182 -4.27 -23.10 15.78
N MET A 183 -2.95 -22.96 15.98
CA MET A 183 -2.04 -22.34 15.01
C MET A 183 -2.07 -23.09 13.67
N ARG A 184 -1.88 -24.42 13.71
CA ARG A 184 -1.85 -25.26 12.50
C ARG A 184 -3.21 -25.39 11.85
N LEU A 185 -4.29 -25.42 12.63
CA LEU A 185 -5.66 -25.36 12.11
C LEU A 185 -5.94 -24.01 11.43
N TYR A 186 -5.45 -22.90 11.99
CA TYR A 186 -5.60 -21.58 11.39
C TYR A 186 -4.87 -21.49 10.04
N GLU A 187 -3.61 -21.94 9.98
CA GLU A 187 -2.83 -21.98 8.73
C GLU A 187 -3.49 -22.82 7.64
N ARG A 188 -4.11 -23.94 8.03
CA ARG A 188 -4.78 -24.87 7.12
C ARG A 188 -6.14 -24.38 6.63
N ALA A 189 -6.95 -23.80 7.52
CA ALA A 189 -8.38 -23.57 7.28
C ALA A 189 -8.78 -22.09 7.15
N VAL A 190 -7.98 -21.15 7.68
CA VAL A 190 -8.32 -19.72 7.73
C VAL A 190 -7.38 -18.90 6.86
N GLY A 191 -6.08 -18.98 7.09
CA GLY A 191 -5.10 -18.20 6.34
C GLY A 191 -3.70 -18.28 6.92
N ARG A 192 -2.72 -17.78 6.17
CA ARG A 192 -1.31 -17.77 6.59
C ARG A 192 -1.00 -16.57 7.49
N PHE A 193 0.00 -16.77 8.35
CA PHE A 193 0.62 -15.73 9.15
C PHE A 193 1.73 -15.00 8.36
N GLN A 194 2.27 -13.90 8.90
CA GLN A 194 3.40 -13.21 8.27
C GLN A 194 4.68 -14.04 8.36
N TYR A 195 4.81 -14.80 9.45
CA TYR A 195 5.93 -15.68 9.73
C TYR A 195 5.43 -17.10 9.89
N HIS A 196 6.17 -18.07 9.35
CA HIS A 196 5.94 -19.48 9.65
C HIS A 196 6.98 -19.90 10.69
N ILE A 197 6.53 -20.07 11.93
CA ILE A 197 7.36 -20.39 13.09
C ILE A 197 7.18 -21.87 13.43
N SER A 198 8.24 -22.53 13.87
CA SER A 198 8.20 -23.96 14.22
C SER A 198 7.39 -24.23 15.50
N ASP A 199 6.89 -25.47 15.66
CA ASP A 199 6.15 -25.86 16.88
C ASP A 199 7.03 -25.75 18.14
N GLU A 200 8.33 -26.04 18.02
CA GLU A 200 9.30 -25.95 19.12
C GLU A 200 9.51 -24.51 19.58
N GLU A 201 9.67 -23.57 18.63
CA GLU A 201 9.82 -22.15 18.94
C GLU A 201 8.55 -21.58 19.59
N LEU A 202 7.37 -21.96 19.09
CA LEU A 202 6.09 -21.55 19.68
C LEU A 202 5.92 -22.11 21.09
N ARG A 203 6.27 -23.39 21.31
CA ARG A 203 6.23 -24.03 22.63
C ARG A 203 7.08 -23.27 23.64
N LYS A 204 8.36 -23.02 23.32
CA LYS A 204 9.28 -22.25 24.18
C LYS A 204 8.70 -20.88 24.54
N ALA A 205 8.18 -20.15 23.55
CA ALA A 205 7.60 -18.83 23.79
C ALA A 205 6.39 -18.92 24.72
N LEU A 206 5.50 -19.90 24.54
CA LEU A 206 4.30 -20.08 25.37
C LEU A 206 4.65 -20.46 26.81
N GLU A 207 5.69 -21.28 27.04
CA GLU A 207 6.15 -21.67 28.37
C GLU A 207 6.68 -20.48 29.20
N TRP A 208 7.29 -19.49 28.53
CA TRP A 208 7.92 -18.35 29.20
C TRP A 208 7.06 -17.09 29.29
N LEU A 209 5.89 -17.06 28.62
CA LEU A 209 5.02 -15.89 28.65
C LEU A 209 4.42 -15.67 30.06
N PRO A 210 4.67 -14.49 30.69
CA PRO A 210 4.22 -14.23 32.05
C PRO A 210 2.74 -13.85 32.17
N VAL A 211 2.05 -13.65 31.04
CA VAL A 211 0.63 -13.24 30.93
C VAL A 211 -0.07 -14.20 29.98
N GLU A 212 -1.30 -14.61 30.31
CA GLU A 212 -2.06 -15.49 29.41
C GLU A 212 -2.51 -14.72 28.17
N VAL A 213 -2.08 -15.20 27.00
CA VAL A 213 -2.53 -14.72 25.70
C VAL A 213 -3.72 -15.55 25.25
N THR A 214 -4.93 -15.01 25.40
CA THR A 214 -6.17 -15.68 24.99
C THR A 214 -7.00 -14.78 24.09
N GLY A 215 -8.21 -15.18 23.72
CA GLY A 215 -8.98 -14.41 22.76
C GLY A 215 -10.42 -14.87 22.57
N THR A 216 -11.16 -14.03 21.86
CA THR A 216 -12.53 -14.32 21.43
C THR A 216 -12.53 -15.31 20.27
N GLU A 217 -13.65 -16.04 20.10
CA GLU A 217 -13.82 -16.89 18.92
C GLU A 217 -13.75 -16.03 17.64
N SER A 218 -12.81 -16.36 16.77
CA SER A 218 -12.56 -15.59 15.55
C SER A 218 -13.15 -16.24 14.30
N ASN A 219 -13.11 -17.57 14.26
CA ASN A 219 -13.54 -18.36 13.12
C ASN A 219 -14.34 -19.57 13.61
N PRO A 220 -15.34 -20.05 12.85
CA PRO A 220 -16.14 -21.22 13.20
C PRO A 220 -15.37 -22.54 12.89
N VAL A 221 -14.09 -22.59 13.25
CA VAL A 221 -13.23 -23.77 13.14
C VAL A 221 -13.04 -24.31 14.54
N GLU A 222 -13.48 -25.55 14.77
CA GLU A 222 -13.35 -26.22 16.05
C GLU A 222 -12.03 -26.98 16.17
N VAL A 223 -11.48 -27.02 17.38
CA VAL A 223 -10.37 -27.91 17.70
C VAL A 223 -10.84 -29.34 17.95
N SER A 224 -9.93 -30.28 17.74
CA SER A 224 -10.17 -31.72 17.82
C SER A 224 -9.74 -32.32 19.15
N SER A 225 -8.48 -32.09 19.57
CA SER A 225 -7.87 -32.84 20.67
C SER A 225 -8.12 -32.19 22.03
N TYR A 226 -7.88 -30.89 22.16
CA TYR A 226 -7.85 -30.21 23.47
C TYR A 226 -9.13 -29.38 23.72
N ARG A 227 -10.27 -30.04 23.90
CA ARG A 227 -11.58 -29.38 24.10
C ARG A 227 -11.91 -29.17 25.58
N ASN A 228 -12.72 -28.15 25.88
CA ASN A 228 -13.26 -27.84 27.20
C ASN A 228 -12.20 -27.64 28.30
N LEU A 229 -11.06 -27.03 27.95
CA LEU A 229 -10.04 -26.72 28.96
C LEU A 229 -10.61 -25.71 29.98
N PRO A 230 -10.37 -25.89 31.30
CA PRO A 230 -11.02 -25.08 32.35
C PRO A 230 -10.85 -23.57 32.20
N ARG A 231 -9.73 -23.14 31.62
CA ARG A 231 -9.38 -21.74 31.43
C ARG A 231 -9.64 -21.22 30.01
N ILE A 232 -10.18 -22.03 29.10
CA ILE A 232 -10.45 -21.61 27.72
C ILE A 232 -11.94 -21.78 27.44
N GLU A 233 -12.65 -20.65 27.34
CA GLU A 233 -14.12 -20.62 27.29
C GLU A 233 -14.70 -21.06 25.93
N THR A 234 -13.84 -21.38 24.95
CA THR A 234 -14.25 -21.76 23.60
C THR A 234 -13.47 -22.96 23.07
N ASN A 235 -14.14 -23.75 22.22
CA ASN A 235 -13.53 -24.84 21.46
C ASN A 235 -13.18 -24.44 20.03
N ARG A 236 -13.22 -23.14 19.72
CA ARG A 236 -12.91 -22.61 18.39
C ARG A 236 -11.59 -21.84 18.38
N VAL A 237 -11.06 -21.66 17.18
CA VAL A 237 -9.78 -20.99 16.94
C VAL A 237 -9.83 -19.50 17.33
N ARG A 238 -8.83 -19.06 18.09
CA ARG A 238 -8.65 -17.69 18.63
C ARG A 238 -7.59 -16.91 17.85
N GLY A 239 -7.88 -16.60 16.59
CA GLY A 239 -6.93 -15.97 15.65
C GLY A 239 -6.28 -14.67 16.12
N GLY A 240 -6.93 -13.89 17.00
CA GLY A 240 -6.30 -12.71 17.61
C GLY A 240 -5.10 -13.08 18.48
N ALA A 241 -5.27 -14.05 19.38
CA ALA A 241 -4.21 -14.55 20.25
C ALA A 241 -3.05 -15.16 19.45
N LEU A 242 -3.38 -15.98 18.44
CA LEU A 242 -2.39 -16.61 17.56
C LEU A 242 -1.49 -15.57 16.87
N ARG A 243 -2.06 -14.46 16.39
CA ARG A 243 -1.30 -13.39 15.73
C ARG A 243 -0.33 -12.70 16.68
N VAL A 244 -0.78 -12.37 17.89
CA VAL A 244 0.07 -11.68 18.87
C VAL A 244 1.31 -12.50 19.20
N VAL A 245 1.18 -13.83 19.36
CA VAL A 245 2.33 -14.70 19.65
C VAL A 245 3.20 -14.93 18.40
N ASN A 246 2.59 -15.32 17.28
CA ASN A 246 3.32 -15.71 16.08
C ASN A 246 3.89 -14.50 15.32
N ASP A 247 3.04 -13.56 14.91
CA ASP A 247 3.46 -12.39 14.13
C ASP A 247 4.10 -11.30 15.01
N GLY A 248 3.82 -11.30 16.31
CA GLY A 248 4.33 -10.34 17.28
C GLY A 248 5.53 -10.85 18.07
N VAL A 249 5.29 -11.60 19.15
CA VAL A 249 6.32 -11.99 20.14
C VAL A 249 7.50 -12.69 19.47
N VAL A 250 7.24 -13.77 18.72
CA VAL A 250 8.32 -14.56 18.10
C VAL A 250 8.76 -13.91 16.78
N GLY A 251 7.82 -13.55 15.90
CA GLY A 251 8.12 -12.97 14.59
C GLY A 251 8.85 -11.62 14.63
N ARG A 252 8.72 -10.87 15.73
CA ARG A 252 9.40 -9.57 15.95
C ARG A 252 10.30 -9.56 17.18
N ALA A 253 10.70 -10.72 17.69
CA ALA A 253 11.54 -10.84 18.89
C ALA A 253 12.76 -9.88 18.89
N PRO A 254 13.52 -9.69 17.79
CA PRO A 254 14.66 -8.77 17.80
C PRO A 254 14.27 -7.30 18.03
N LYS A 255 13.16 -6.84 17.41
CA LYS A 255 12.68 -5.45 17.55
C LYS A 255 12.09 -5.21 18.94
N VAL A 256 11.33 -6.19 19.46
CA VAL A 256 10.71 -6.11 20.79
C VAL A 256 11.78 -6.13 21.87
N TYR A 257 12.79 -7.00 21.75
CA TYR A 257 13.90 -7.08 22.71
C TYR A 257 14.71 -5.78 22.77
N ALA A 258 14.99 -5.14 21.62
CA ALA A 258 15.71 -3.86 21.60
C ALA A 258 14.98 -2.75 22.40
N ILE A 259 13.64 -2.74 22.36
CA ILE A 259 12.84 -1.80 23.16
C ILE A 259 12.89 -2.15 24.65
N ILE A 260 12.74 -3.43 24.99
CA ILE A 260 12.79 -3.93 26.38
C ILE A 260 14.14 -3.60 27.03
N GLU A 261 15.24 -3.80 26.30
CA GLU A 261 16.60 -3.50 26.76
C GLU A 261 16.79 -2.00 27.01
N ARG A 262 16.33 -1.15 26.09
CA ARG A 262 16.36 0.31 26.25
C ARG A 262 15.57 0.77 27.47
N LEU A 263 14.39 0.18 27.70
CA LEU A 263 13.52 0.46 28.85
C LEU A 263 13.95 -0.25 30.15
N LYS A 264 14.99 -1.09 30.11
CA LYS A 264 15.50 -1.90 31.24
C LYS A 264 14.41 -2.77 31.90
N ILE A 265 13.49 -3.31 31.11
CA ILE A 265 12.42 -4.19 31.60
C ILE A 265 12.97 -5.60 31.84
N GLN A 266 12.90 -6.09 33.07
CA GLN A 266 13.41 -7.41 33.46
C GLN A 266 12.44 -8.56 33.12
N GLY A 267 12.97 -9.76 32.85
CA GLY A 267 12.18 -10.99 32.69
C GLY A 267 11.86 -11.39 31.24
N TRP A 268 12.45 -10.70 30.27
CA TRP A 268 12.24 -10.93 28.82
C TRP A 268 13.53 -11.22 28.04
N ASP A 269 14.64 -11.52 28.73
CA ASP A 269 15.94 -11.85 28.13
C ASP A 269 15.89 -13.06 27.18
N TRP A 270 14.94 -13.97 27.40
CA TRP A 270 14.71 -15.16 26.59
C TRP A 270 14.37 -14.82 25.13
N LEU A 271 13.92 -13.60 24.81
CA LEU A 271 13.70 -13.17 23.42
C LEU A 271 14.99 -13.18 22.59
N LYS A 272 16.18 -13.13 23.22
CA LYS A 272 17.48 -13.26 22.56
C LYS A 272 17.62 -14.58 21.80
N GLU A 273 17.02 -15.66 22.31
CA GLU A 273 17.14 -17.00 21.73
C GLU A 273 16.47 -17.12 20.34
N PHE A 274 15.58 -16.19 20.01
CA PHE A 274 14.89 -16.15 18.71
C PHE A 274 15.64 -15.31 17.66
N ARG A 275 16.86 -14.81 17.94
CA ARG A 275 17.70 -14.09 16.97
C ARG A 275 18.31 -15.07 15.92
N GLN A 276 18.13 -14.73 14.64
CA GLN A 276 18.93 -15.21 13.48
C GLN A 276 18.88 -16.70 13.10
N LYS A 277 17.79 -17.14 12.42
CA LYS A 277 17.86 -18.27 11.46
C LYS A 277 17.20 -18.03 10.10
N SER A 278 16.79 -16.80 9.80
CA SER A 278 16.10 -16.44 8.55
C SER A 278 16.91 -15.57 7.58
N ALA A 279 18.24 -15.46 7.77
CA ALA A 279 19.11 -14.73 6.84
C ALA A 279 19.29 -15.43 5.48
N HIS A 280 18.99 -16.73 5.37
CA HIS A 280 19.20 -17.52 4.13
C HIS A 280 17.95 -17.73 3.25
N LYS A 281 16.89 -16.94 3.40
CA LYS A 281 15.76 -16.98 2.46
C LYS A 281 15.31 -15.60 1.99
N SER A 282 16.11 -14.99 1.11
CA SER A 282 15.61 -14.04 0.09
C SER A 282 14.67 -14.70 -0.94
N ALA A 283 14.21 -15.93 -0.70
CA ALA A 283 13.25 -16.66 -1.54
C ALA A 283 11.80 -16.11 -1.44
N GLY A 284 11.46 -15.32 -0.42
CA GLY A 284 10.10 -14.79 -0.23
C GLY A 284 9.58 -13.95 -1.40
N PHE A 285 10.48 -13.27 -2.12
CA PHE A 285 10.12 -12.49 -3.31
C PHE A 285 9.52 -13.38 -4.42
N MET A 286 10.05 -14.59 -4.64
CA MET A 286 9.65 -15.52 -5.71
C MET A 286 8.66 -16.62 -5.28
N ASP A 287 8.28 -16.69 -4.00
CA ASP A 287 7.44 -17.78 -3.48
C ASP A 287 5.98 -17.76 -3.99
N GLU A 288 5.49 -16.61 -4.50
CA GLU A 288 4.12 -16.46 -4.99
C GLU A 288 4.07 -15.73 -6.35
N VAL A 289 4.13 -16.47 -7.45
CA VAL A 289 3.98 -15.95 -8.82
C VAL A 289 2.56 -16.24 -9.31
N ILE A 290 1.72 -15.21 -9.29
CA ILE A 290 0.32 -15.33 -9.73
C ILE A 290 0.27 -15.08 -11.24
N ALA A 291 -0.57 -15.85 -11.95
CA ALA A 291 -0.79 -15.63 -13.37
C ALA A 291 -1.33 -14.21 -13.66
N GLY A 292 -0.78 -13.59 -14.70
CA GLY A 292 -0.97 -12.20 -15.08
C GLY A 292 -0.09 -11.19 -14.34
N ARG A 293 0.78 -11.62 -13.42
CA ARG A 293 1.71 -10.72 -12.71
C ARG A 293 3.14 -11.04 -13.14
N PRO A 294 3.69 -10.30 -14.13
CA PRO A 294 5.01 -10.60 -14.66
C PRO A 294 6.11 -10.40 -13.63
N ILE A 295 7.17 -11.19 -13.79
CA ILE A 295 8.48 -10.96 -13.19
C ILE A 295 9.25 -10.10 -14.17
N PHE A 296 9.86 -9.02 -13.68
CA PHE A 296 10.63 -8.11 -14.52
C PHE A 296 12.12 -8.43 -14.45
N SER A 297 12.63 -8.78 -13.28
CA SER A 297 14.03 -9.18 -13.12
C SER A 297 14.19 -10.18 -11.98
N PHE A 298 15.09 -11.15 -12.16
CA PHE A 298 15.60 -11.94 -11.05
C PHE A 298 16.75 -11.21 -10.34
N PRO A 299 16.95 -11.47 -9.03
CA PRO A 299 18.09 -10.98 -8.25
C PRO A 299 19.43 -11.18 -8.96
N SER A 300 20.26 -10.12 -9.00
CA SER A 300 21.64 -10.16 -9.53
C SER A 300 21.76 -10.72 -10.96
N ARG A 301 20.68 -10.74 -11.75
CA ARG A 301 20.71 -11.18 -13.15
C ARG A 301 21.01 -10.00 -14.07
N ARG A 302 21.91 -10.26 -15.02
CA ARG A 302 22.32 -9.33 -16.09
C ARG A 302 21.10 -8.82 -16.84
N GLY A 303 21.11 -7.53 -17.16
CA GLY A 303 20.00 -6.84 -17.82
C GLY A 303 18.84 -6.46 -16.90
N GLY A 304 18.91 -6.78 -15.62
CA GLY A 304 17.91 -6.38 -14.61
C GLY A 304 17.91 -4.88 -14.34
N PHE A 305 17.10 -4.44 -13.38
CA PHE A 305 17.10 -3.05 -12.93
C PHE A 305 18.40 -2.71 -12.23
N ARG A 306 19.13 -1.69 -12.70
CA ARG A 306 20.32 -1.20 -12.00
C ARG A 306 19.90 -0.34 -10.81
N LEU A 307 20.43 -0.63 -9.62
CA LEU A 307 20.24 0.21 -8.45
C LEU A 307 20.90 1.59 -8.67
N ARG A 308 20.12 2.65 -8.55
CA ARG A 308 20.62 4.03 -8.43
C ARG A 308 20.12 4.60 -7.11
N TYR A 309 21.03 5.10 -6.29
CA TYR A 309 20.66 5.80 -5.06
C TYR A 309 20.22 7.21 -5.37
N GLY A 310 19.11 7.62 -4.76
CA GLY A 310 18.64 8.98 -4.86
C GLY A 310 17.14 9.07 -4.63
N ARG A 311 16.67 10.31 -4.64
CA ARG A 311 15.27 10.63 -4.44
C ARG A 311 14.84 11.70 -5.43
N ALA A 312 13.79 11.40 -6.18
CA ALA A 312 13.04 12.37 -6.93
C ALA A 312 11.91 12.96 -6.09
N ARG A 313 11.39 14.11 -6.51
CA ARG A 313 10.24 14.76 -5.84
C ARG A 313 9.00 13.89 -5.69
N ASN A 314 8.84 12.83 -6.50
CA ASN A 314 7.73 11.87 -6.45
C ASN A 314 8.12 10.47 -5.89
N THR A 315 9.33 10.29 -5.35
CA THR A 315 9.81 9.02 -4.75
C THR A 315 10.12 9.15 -3.24
N GLY A 316 10.49 8.03 -2.62
CA GLY A 316 10.69 7.89 -1.17
C GLY A 316 9.45 7.33 -0.48
N LEU A 317 9.49 7.11 0.84
CA LEU A 317 8.41 6.44 1.58
C LEU A 317 7.99 5.10 0.93
N ALA A 318 8.98 4.31 0.48
CA ALA A 318 8.89 3.11 -0.34
C ALA A 318 8.57 3.28 -1.84
N ALA A 319 8.21 4.46 -2.34
CA ALA A 319 8.02 4.65 -3.79
C ALA A 319 9.37 4.68 -4.53
N VAL A 320 9.44 3.93 -5.63
CA VAL A 320 10.65 3.78 -6.46
C VAL A 320 10.48 4.44 -7.83
N GLY A 321 11.55 5.06 -8.32
CA GLY A 321 11.56 5.72 -9.63
C GLY A 321 11.95 4.74 -10.74
N VAL A 322 11.22 4.79 -11.85
CA VAL A 322 11.52 4.01 -13.06
C VAL A 322 11.38 4.93 -14.27
N HIS A 323 12.25 4.75 -15.26
CA HIS A 323 12.18 5.54 -16.49
C HIS A 323 10.85 5.30 -17.25
N PRO A 324 10.14 6.33 -17.74
CA PRO A 324 8.87 6.17 -18.44
C PRO A 324 8.95 5.23 -19.66
N ALA A 325 10.06 5.27 -20.41
CA ALA A 325 10.29 4.34 -21.52
C ALA A 325 10.36 2.88 -21.06
N THR A 326 10.89 2.59 -19.86
CA THR A 326 10.87 1.23 -19.28
C THR A 326 9.44 0.77 -19.01
N MET A 327 8.58 1.65 -18.50
CA MET A 327 7.17 1.31 -18.30
C MET A 327 6.48 0.92 -19.62
N LEU A 328 6.81 1.63 -20.71
CA LEU A 328 6.29 1.37 -22.05
C LEU A 328 6.85 0.07 -22.66
N VAL A 329 8.17 -0.15 -22.58
CA VAL A 329 8.87 -1.35 -23.07
C VAL A 329 8.39 -2.62 -22.37
N LEU A 330 8.05 -2.53 -21.08
CA LEU A 330 7.42 -3.60 -20.31
C LEU A 330 5.92 -3.80 -20.64
N GLN A 331 5.54 -3.50 -21.89
CA GLN A 331 4.19 -3.61 -22.43
C GLN A 331 3.12 -2.90 -21.59
N GLY A 332 3.49 -1.84 -20.85
CA GLY A 332 2.59 -1.11 -19.96
C GLY A 332 2.12 -1.90 -18.73
N PHE A 333 2.79 -2.98 -18.33
CA PHE A 333 2.47 -3.69 -17.08
C PHE A 333 2.85 -2.88 -15.83
N VAL A 334 4.00 -2.22 -15.88
CA VAL A 334 4.36 -1.18 -14.91
C VAL A 334 3.61 0.08 -15.32
N ALA A 335 2.87 0.68 -14.40
CA ALA A 335 2.17 1.95 -14.54
C ALA A 335 2.48 2.78 -13.31
N ALA A 336 2.28 4.09 -13.36
CA ALA A 336 2.43 4.91 -12.17
C ALA A 336 1.44 4.44 -11.08
N GLY A 337 1.96 4.07 -9.91
CA GLY A 337 1.20 3.47 -8.81
C GLY A 337 1.13 1.95 -8.82
N THR A 338 1.66 1.25 -9.84
CA THR A 338 1.77 -0.22 -9.79
C THR A 338 2.77 -0.59 -8.70
N GLN A 339 2.35 -1.38 -7.73
CA GLN A 339 3.24 -1.94 -6.72
C GLN A 339 4.22 -2.90 -7.40
N LEU A 340 5.51 -2.63 -7.25
CA LEU A 340 6.59 -3.56 -7.49
C LEU A 340 6.89 -4.26 -6.16
N ARG A 341 6.91 -5.59 -6.15
CA ARG A 341 7.58 -6.31 -5.06
C ARG A 341 9.07 -6.28 -5.40
N LEU A 342 9.90 -6.04 -4.39
CA LEU A 342 11.34 -5.89 -4.55
C LEU A 342 12.05 -6.91 -3.67
N GLU A 343 13.27 -7.24 -4.06
CA GLU A 343 14.20 -8.02 -3.23
C GLU A 343 14.87 -7.14 -2.15
N LEU A 344 15.27 -5.93 -2.54
CA LEU A 344 16.03 -4.96 -1.75
C LEU A 344 15.43 -3.55 -1.97
N PRO A 345 15.42 -2.66 -0.97
CA PRO A 345 15.69 -2.88 0.46
C PRO A 345 14.46 -3.39 1.24
N GLY A 346 13.25 -3.14 0.71
CA GLY A 346 11.97 -3.45 1.33
C GLY A 346 11.14 -4.48 0.55
N LYS A 347 9.97 -4.86 1.08
CA LYS A 347 9.10 -5.89 0.49
C LYS A 347 8.36 -5.43 -0.78
N GLY A 348 8.27 -4.13 -1.00
CA GLY A 348 7.66 -3.54 -2.18
C GLY A 348 7.63 -2.03 -2.13
N GLY A 349 7.29 -1.45 -3.28
CA GLY A 349 7.27 -0.03 -3.55
C GLY A 349 6.41 0.25 -4.77
N ILE A 350 5.67 1.35 -4.82
CA ILE A 350 5.01 1.74 -6.08
C ILE A 350 6.05 2.23 -7.09
N ALA A 351 5.83 1.97 -8.38
CA ALA A 351 6.60 2.61 -9.44
C ALA A 351 6.03 4.01 -9.75
N VAL A 352 6.91 5.00 -9.90
CA VAL A 352 6.59 6.35 -10.37
C VAL A 352 7.56 6.78 -11.50
N PRO A 353 7.15 7.66 -12.42
CA PRO A 353 7.98 8.06 -13.54
C PRO A 353 9.11 9.00 -13.11
N VAL A 354 10.34 8.69 -13.54
CA VAL A 354 11.53 9.54 -13.39
C VAL A 354 12.34 9.47 -14.69
N ASP A 355 12.30 10.52 -15.50
CA ASP A 355 12.83 10.57 -16.88
C ASP A 355 14.33 10.91 -16.97
N SER A 356 14.94 11.38 -15.88
CA SER A 356 16.39 11.61 -15.79
C SER A 356 17.22 10.35 -15.61
N LEU A 357 16.58 9.20 -15.36
CA LEU A 357 17.21 7.90 -15.19
C LEU A 357 17.72 7.31 -16.51
N GLU A 358 18.65 6.36 -16.43
CA GLU A 358 19.12 5.67 -17.63
C GLU A 358 17.98 4.82 -18.24
N PRO A 359 17.66 5.02 -19.54
CA PRO A 359 16.58 4.32 -20.21
C PRO A 359 16.88 2.84 -20.48
N PRO A 360 15.87 2.04 -20.88
CA PRO A 360 16.10 0.65 -21.25
C PRO A 360 16.80 0.54 -22.60
N ILE A 361 17.51 -0.59 -22.80
CA ILE A 361 18.21 -0.92 -24.05
C ILE A 361 17.61 -2.21 -24.61
N VAL A 362 17.25 -2.16 -25.90
CA VAL A 362 16.54 -3.25 -26.58
C VAL A 362 17.25 -3.68 -27.85
N ARG A 363 17.12 -4.96 -28.18
CA ARG A 363 17.45 -5.53 -29.48
C ARG A 363 16.18 -5.60 -30.34
N LEU A 364 16.27 -5.09 -31.56
CA LEU A 364 15.22 -5.16 -32.56
C LEU A 364 15.35 -6.44 -33.38
N LYS A 365 14.25 -6.85 -34.03
CA LYS A 365 14.19 -8.03 -34.92
C LYS A 365 15.20 -8.01 -36.08
N ASN A 366 15.71 -6.83 -36.46
CA ASN A 366 16.76 -6.68 -37.47
C ASN A 366 18.18 -6.84 -36.89
N GLY A 367 18.31 -7.20 -35.61
CA GLY A 367 19.58 -7.35 -34.90
C GLY A 367 20.16 -6.05 -34.31
N SER A 368 19.57 -4.87 -34.62
CA SER A 368 20.07 -3.60 -34.11
C SER A 368 19.79 -3.43 -32.61
N VAL A 369 20.72 -2.81 -31.88
CA VAL A 369 20.60 -2.48 -30.46
C VAL A 369 20.41 -0.98 -30.29
N VAL A 370 19.35 -0.59 -29.58
CA VAL A 370 18.92 0.82 -29.48
C VAL A 370 18.57 1.16 -28.02
N ARG A 371 18.98 2.36 -27.58
CA ARG A 371 18.49 3.00 -26.35
C ARG A 371 17.09 3.56 -26.60
N VAL A 372 16.11 3.15 -25.79
CA VAL A 372 14.71 3.54 -26.01
C VAL A 372 14.37 4.81 -25.24
N SER A 373 13.89 5.82 -25.93
CA SER A 373 13.31 7.03 -25.35
C SER A 373 11.79 7.02 -25.47
N VAL A 374 11.11 7.93 -24.77
CA VAL A 374 9.66 8.09 -24.91
C VAL A 374 9.29 8.49 -26.35
N GLU A 375 10.13 9.29 -26.99
CA GLU A 375 9.93 9.81 -28.35
C GLU A 375 10.08 8.73 -29.42
N ASN A 376 11.12 7.89 -29.32
CA ASN A 376 11.38 6.86 -30.34
C ASN A 376 10.56 5.58 -30.15
N PHE A 377 9.98 5.36 -28.96
CA PHE A 377 9.26 4.12 -28.64
C PHE A 377 8.13 3.79 -29.62
N GLY A 378 7.40 4.80 -30.10
CA GLY A 378 6.28 4.62 -31.03
C GLY A 378 6.66 3.87 -32.32
N GLY A 379 7.86 4.11 -32.85
CA GLY A 379 8.38 3.41 -34.04
C GLY A 379 9.07 2.08 -33.74
N LEU A 380 9.51 1.86 -32.51
CA LEU A 380 10.27 0.66 -32.11
C LEU A 380 9.40 -0.47 -31.57
N LYS A 381 8.25 -0.15 -30.98
CA LYS A 381 7.41 -1.06 -30.18
C LYS A 381 7.20 -2.45 -30.80
N ASP A 382 6.82 -2.52 -32.08
CA ASP A 382 6.50 -3.79 -32.75
C ASP A 382 7.76 -4.54 -33.27
N GLY A 383 8.90 -3.84 -33.28
CA GLY A 383 10.21 -4.35 -33.66
C GLY A 383 11.05 -4.89 -32.50
N ILE A 384 10.65 -4.67 -31.23
CA ILE A 384 11.39 -5.16 -30.05
C ILE A 384 11.34 -6.69 -30.00
N GLU A 385 12.52 -7.30 -30.12
CA GLU A 385 12.71 -8.75 -30.00
C GLU A 385 13.17 -9.12 -28.58
N LYS A 386 14.14 -8.38 -28.03
CA LYS A 386 14.74 -8.67 -26.73
C LYS A 386 15.03 -7.39 -25.94
N ILE A 387 14.86 -7.42 -24.63
CA ILE A 387 15.18 -6.33 -23.71
C ILE A 387 16.47 -6.73 -23.00
N LEU A 388 17.56 -6.08 -23.40
CA LEU A 388 18.91 -6.37 -22.91
C LEU A 388 19.18 -5.72 -21.55
N PHE A 389 18.61 -4.54 -21.32
CA PHE A 389 18.72 -3.81 -20.07
C PHE A 389 17.40 -3.09 -19.76
N LEU A 390 16.91 -3.21 -18.53
CA LEU A 390 15.65 -2.59 -18.10
C LEU A 390 15.77 -1.09 -17.79
N GLY A 391 16.99 -0.58 -17.58
CA GLY A 391 17.19 0.78 -17.07
C GLY A 391 17.40 0.82 -15.55
N ASP A 392 17.44 2.04 -15.02
CA ASP A 392 17.63 2.26 -13.58
C ASP A 392 16.34 2.04 -12.79
N ILE A 393 16.52 1.63 -11.54
CA ILE A 393 15.52 1.77 -10.47
C ILE A 393 16.08 2.72 -9.40
N LEU A 394 15.41 3.85 -9.21
CA LEU A 394 15.77 4.85 -8.22
C LEU A 394 15.21 4.45 -6.85
N ILE A 395 16.07 4.26 -5.87
CA ILE A 395 15.70 3.92 -4.50
C ILE A 395 16.36 4.91 -3.54
N SER A 396 15.57 5.45 -2.60
CA SER A 396 16.04 6.46 -1.67
C SER A 396 16.87 5.85 -0.54
N PHE A 397 17.83 6.61 -0.02
CA PHE A 397 18.60 6.20 1.15
C PHE A 397 17.70 5.92 2.37
N GLY A 398 16.66 6.74 2.56
CA GLY A 398 15.69 6.57 3.64
C GLY A 398 15.02 5.19 3.68
N ASP A 399 14.76 4.59 2.51
CA ASP A 399 14.18 3.24 2.44
C ASP A 399 15.15 2.15 2.93
N PHE A 400 16.47 2.33 2.75
CA PHE A 400 17.48 1.43 3.32
C PHE A 400 17.58 1.60 4.84
N LEU A 401 17.56 2.85 5.31
CA LEU A 401 17.62 3.18 6.74
C LEU A 401 16.44 2.58 7.52
N TYR A 402 15.22 2.78 7.01
CA TYR A 402 14.00 2.26 7.65
C TYR A 402 13.97 0.72 7.71
N ASN A 403 14.41 0.06 6.63
CA ASN A 403 14.48 -1.41 6.58
C ASN A 403 15.71 -1.97 7.33
N SER A 404 16.60 -1.10 7.84
CA SER A 404 17.86 -1.46 8.51
C SER A 404 18.69 -2.44 7.67
N LYS A 405 18.80 -2.15 6.36
CA LYS A 405 19.60 -2.92 5.41
C LYS A 405 20.96 -2.27 5.21
N PRO A 406 22.03 -3.06 5.00
CA PRO A 406 23.31 -2.51 4.55
C PRO A 406 23.14 -1.91 3.16
N LEU A 407 23.93 -0.89 2.87
CA LEU A 407 23.98 -0.27 1.55
C LEU A 407 24.69 -1.22 0.58
N SER A 408 24.04 -1.59 -0.52
CA SER A 408 24.67 -2.33 -1.60
C SER A 408 25.54 -1.39 -2.45
N PRO A 409 26.60 -1.88 -3.11
CA PRO A 409 27.49 -1.04 -3.91
C PRO A 409 26.73 -0.23 -4.96
N SER A 410 26.99 1.08 -5.02
CA SER A 410 26.43 1.97 -6.04
C SER A 410 27.15 1.79 -7.38
N GLY A 411 26.40 1.80 -8.49
CA GLY A 411 27.00 1.99 -9.81
C GLY A 411 27.59 3.38 -9.96
N TYR A 412 28.55 3.52 -10.88
CA TYR A 412 29.09 4.83 -11.23
C TYR A 412 28.07 5.61 -12.07
N VAL A 413 27.64 6.76 -11.54
CA VAL A 413 26.52 7.58 -12.05
C VAL A 413 26.92 9.05 -12.11
N GLU A 414 26.17 9.86 -12.85
CA GLU A 414 26.51 11.25 -13.15
C GLU A 414 26.69 12.11 -11.88
N GLU A 415 25.88 11.87 -10.85
CA GLU A 415 25.95 12.55 -9.55
C GLU A 415 27.26 12.26 -8.83
N TRP A 416 27.70 11.00 -8.83
CA TRP A 416 28.98 10.62 -8.24
C TRP A 416 30.15 11.18 -9.05
N TRP A 417 30.06 11.15 -10.38
CA TRP A 417 31.10 11.74 -11.24
C TRP A 417 31.25 13.25 -11.01
N ALA A 418 30.15 13.98 -10.78
CA ALA A 418 30.19 15.40 -10.46
C ALA A 418 30.92 15.67 -9.13
N GLU A 419 30.74 14.81 -8.12
CA GLU A 419 31.47 14.88 -6.86
C GLU A 419 32.98 14.56 -7.02
N ASP A 420 33.32 13.56 -7.84
CA ASP A 420 34.72 13.24 -8.18
C ASP A 420 35.38 14.45 -8.89
N LEU A 421 34.67 15.10 -9.81
CA LEU A 421 35.13 16.32 -10.48
C LEU A 421 35.31 17.48 -9.48
N ARG A 422 34.34 17.68 -8.58
CA ARG A 422 34.40 18.72 -7.54
C ARG A 422 35.61 18.53 -6.63
N LYS A 423 35.85 17.30 -6.17
CA LYS A 423 37.02 16.92 -5.37
C LYS A 423 38.33 17.19 -6.11
N SER A 424 38.45 16.74 -7.37
CA SER A 424 39.69 16.92 -8.14
C SER A 424 40.00 18.40 -8.43
N ILE A 425 38.98 19.22 -8.71
CA ILE A 425 39.15 20.68 -8.86
C ILE A 425 39.59 21.32 -7.54
N PHE A 426 39.05 20.85 -6.41
CA PHE A 426 39.46 21.32 -5.09
C PHE A 426 40.93 20.98 -4.79
N GLU A 427 41.32 19.72 -4.98
CA GLU A 427 42.68 19.24 -4.68
C GLU A 427 43.75 19.85 -5.60
N LYS A 428 43.48 19.96 -6.91
CA LYS A 428 44.48 20.45 -7.89
C LYS A 428 44.50 21.97 -8.04
N PHE A 429 43.37 22.65 -7.87
CA PHE A 429 43.24 24.08 -8.17
C PHE A 429 42.70 24.92 -6.99
N GLY A 430 42.55 24.34 -5.80
CA GLY A 430 42.02 25.05 -4.63
C GLY A 430 40.56 25.49 -4.80
N GLY A 431 39.78 24.79 -5.65
CA GLY A 431 38.39 25.12 -5.93
C GLY A 431 38.19 26.23 -6.98
N ASN A 432 39.27 26.74 -7.58
CA ASN A 432 39.18 27.82 -8.56
C ASN A 432 38.80 27.29 -9.97
N LEU A 433 37.54 27.53 -10.36
CA LEU A 433 37.00 27.12 -11.67
C LEU A 433 37.71 27.77 -12.87
N ALA A 434 38.26 28.98 -12.72
CA ALA A 434 38.99 29.64 -13.81
C ALA A 434 40.30 28.91 -14.15
N LYS A 435 41.04 28.46 -13.14
CA LYS A 435 42.26 27.65 -13.34
C LYS A 435 41.94 26.27 -13.91
N ALA A 436 40.85 25.65 -13.46
CA ALA A 436 40.38 24.38 -14.02
C ALA A 436 39.97 24.54 -15.50
N SER A 437 39.33 25.66 -15.85
CA SER A 437 38.95 26.02 -17.22
C SER A 437 40.18 26.21 -18.12
N GLU A 438 41.21 26.92 -17.64
CA GLU A 438 42.48 27.09 -18.36
C GLU A 438 43.19 25.76 -18.62
N ALA A 439 43.24 24.89 -17.61
CA ALA A 439 43.90 23.58 -17.72
C ALA A 439 43.15 22.61 -18.65
N THR A 440 41.82 22.60 -18.62
CA THR A 440 40.99 21.69 -19.41
C THR A 440 40.61 22.24 -20.78
N GLN A 441 40.81 23.55 -21.02
CA GLN A 441 40.31 24.30 -22.18
C GLN A 441 38.77 24.27 -22.32
N ILE A 442 38.05 23.97 -21.23
CA ILE A 442 36.58 23.95 -21.20
C ILE A 442 36.07 25.25 -20.58
N PRO A 443 35.10 25.96 -21.18
CA PRO A 443 34.58 27.20 -20.62
C PRO A 443 34.06 27.05 -19.18
N ILE A 444 34.30 28.06 -18.34
CA ILE A 444 33.87 28.10 -16.93
C ILE A 444 32.39 27.77 -16.78
N GLY A 445 31.52 28.39 -17.60
CA GLY A 445 30.09 28.16 -17.53
C GLY A 445 29.68 26.70 -17.76
N LYS A 446 30.39 25.95 -18.62
CA LYS A 446 30.12 24.52 -18.81
C LYS A 446 30.55 23.69 -17.61
N LEU A 447 31.72 23.98 -17.03
CA LEU A 447 32.19 23.29 -15.83
C LEU A 447 31.24 23.52 -14.65
N GLU A 448 30.69 24.73 -14.53
CA GLU A 448 29.70 25.05 -13.51
C GLU A 448 28.38 24.27 -13.73
N GLU A 449 27.90 24.17 -14.97
CA GLU A 449 26.71 23.38 -15.29
C GLU A 449 26.91 21.86 -15.07
N PHE A 450 28.09 21.33 -15.37
CA PHE A 450 28.42 19.92 -15.07
C PHE A 450 28.34 19.60 -13.57
N LEU A 451 28.67 20.58 -12.72
CA LEU A 451 28.61 20.43 -11.26
C LEU A 451 27.22 20.71 -10.69
N LYS A 452 26.46 21.66 -11.24
CA LYS A 452 25.13 22.04 -10.74
C LYS A 452 24.01 21.13 -11.26
N ASN A 453 24.10 20.71 -12.51
CA ASN A 453 23.03 20.03 -13.24
C ASN A 453 23.55 18.80 -14.04
N PRO A 454 24.19 17.81 -13.38
CA PRO A 454 24.87 16.70 -14.05
C PRO A 454 23.96 15.77 -14.87
N PHE A 455 22.65 15.80 -14.63
CA PHE A 455 21.67 15.01 -15.37
C PHE A 455 21.38 15.56 -16.78
N VAL A 456 21.43 16.88 -16.94
CA VAL A 456 21.02 17.58 -18.17
C VAL A 456 22.24 17.96 -19.00
N TYR A 457 23.24 18.58 -18.37
CA TYR A 457 24.45 19.03 -19.04
C TYR A 457 25.54 17.99 -18.88
N LYS A 458 25.70 17.15 -19.91
CA LYS A 458 26.72 16.12 -19.96
C LYS A 458 27.90 16.60 -20.81
N PRO A 459 29.17 16.33 -20.41
CA PRO A 459 30.32 16.63 -21.24
C PRO A 459 30.23 15.84 -22.55
N SER A 460 30.66 16.44 -23.67
CA SER A 460 30.90 15.68 -24.91
C SER A 460 31.98 14.63 -24.67
N LEU A 461 32.06 13.61 -25.52
CA LEU A 461 33.08 12.56 -25.38
C LEU A 461 34.51 13.13 -25.31
N LYS A 462 34.81 14.13 -26.15
CA LYS A 462 36.11 14.81 -26.14
C LYS A 462 36.40 15.50 -24.81
N GLU A 463 35.41 16.23 -24.27
CA GLU A 463 35.51 16.89 -22.98
C GLU A 463 35.68 15.86 -21.85
N ALA A 464 34.91 14.77 -21.87
CA ALA A 464 35.00 13.70 -20.87
C ALA A 464 36.39 13.04 -20.85
N ILE A 465 36.94 12.68 -22.02
CA ILE A 465 38.30 12.10 -22.12
C ILE A 465 39.35 13.09 -21.62
N THR A 466 39.21 14.37 -21.97
CA THR A 466 40.16 15.42 -21.57
C THR A 466 40.15 15.61 -20.05
N ILE A 467 38.96 15.69 -19.47
CA ILE A 467 38.76 15.78 -18.02
C ILE A 467 39.37 14.55 -17.33
N SER A 468 39.04 13.33 -17.75
CA SER A 468 39.55 12.11 -17.11
C SER A 468 41.07 11.99 -17.22
N SER A 469 41.66 12.35 -18.36
CA SER A 469 43.11 12.26 -18.58
C SER A 469 43.90 13.29 -17.77
N LEU A 470 43.42 14.54 -17.67
CA LEU A 470 44.12 15.63 -16.97
C LEU A 470 43.83 15.67 -15.47
N LEU A 471 42.58 15.43 -15.09
CA LEU A 471 42.13 15.51 -13.70
C LEU A 471 42.27 14.17 -12.98
N HIS A 472 42.58 13.08 -13.70
CA HIS A 472 42.68 11.72 -13.15
C HIS A 472 41.40 11.28 -12.43
N ILE A 473 40.25 11.67 -12.98
CA ILE A 473 38.96 11.16 -12.54
C ILE A 473 38.49 10.05 -13.49
N PRO A 474 37.63 9.12 -13.04
CA PRO A 474 37.13 8.06 -13.91
C PRO A 474 36.37 8.58 -15.14
N LEU A 475 36.26 7.73 -16.16
CA LEU A 475 35.51 8.06 -17.37
C LEU A 475 34.03 8.33 -17.05
N HIS A 476 33.47 9.38 -17.66
CA HIS A 476 32.09 9.79 -17.44
C HIS A 476 31.09 8.65 -17.75
N PRO A 477 30.10 8.36 -16.86
CA PRO A 477 29.27 7.16 -16.90
C PRO A 477 28.37 7.00 -18.14
N SER A 478 28.05 8.11 -18.82
CA SER A 478 27.32 8.06 -20.10
C SER A 478 28.12 7.43 -21.24
N TYR A 479 29.46 7.41 -21.15
CA TYR A 479 30.37 6.79 -22.12
C TYR A 479 30.97 5.48 -21.61
N THR A 480 30.50 4.99 -20.47
CA THR A 480 30.91 3.71 -19.88
C THR A 480 29.89 2.63 -20.25
N PHE A 481 30.37 1.47 -20.69
CA PHE A 481 29.54 0.31 -21.03
C PHE A 481 29.55 -0.74 -19.90
N PHE A 482 28.71 -1.77 -20.01
CA PHE A 482 28.59 -2.84 -19.01
C PHE A 482 29.72 -3.87 -19.17
N TRP A 483 30.97 -3.43 -19.06
CA TRP A 483 32.17 -4.25 -19.30
C TRP A 483 32.23 -5.51 -18.42
N SER A 484 31.78 -5.41 -17.17
CA SER A 484 31.73 -6.51 -16.21
C SER A 484 30.72 -7.62 -16.54
N PHE A 485 29.83 -7.39 -17.50
CA PHE A 485 28.93 -8.43 -17.98
C PHE A 485 29.65 -9.42 -18.90
N LEU A 486 30.84 -9.09 -19.41
CA LEU A 486 31.66 -10.06 -20.15
C LEU A 486 32.16 -11.16 -19.19
N GLN A 487 32.08 -12.41 -19.62
CA GLN A 487 32.43 -13.57 -18.78
C GLN A 487 33.95 -13.78 -18.65
N SER A 488 34.72 -13.38 -19.66
CA SER A 488 36.17 -13.55 -19.69
C SER A 488 36.85 -12.37 -20.39
N THR A 489 38.16 -12.22 -20.15
CA THR A 489 39.04 -11.29 -20.85
C THR A 489 39.21 -11.65 -22.33
N ASP A 490 38.99 -12.92 -22.71
CA ASP A 490 39.02 -13.37 -24.11
C ASP A 490 37.97 -12.64 -24.97
N ASN A 491 36.78 -12.38 -24.42
CA ASN A 491 35.74 -11.63 -25.11
C ASN A 491 36.19 -10.18 -25.39
N LEU A 492 36.97 -9.60 -24.48
CA LEU A 492 37.53 -8.26 -24.66
C LEU A 492 38.63 -8.26 -25.74
N GLU A 493 39.48 -9.28 -25.75
CA GLU A 493 40.50 -9.46 -26.80
C GLU A 493 39.85 -9.64 -28.18
N LEU A 494 38.75 -10.40 -28.25
CA LEU A 494 37.96 -10.60 -29.46
C LEU A 494 37.38 -9.27 -29.98
N LEU A 495 36.80 -8.44 -29.10
CA LEU A 495 36.32 -7.10 -29.46
C LEU A 495 37.45 -6.20 -29.96
N LYS A 496 38.63 -6.25 -29.34
CA LYS A 496 39.82 -5.48 -29.77
C LYS A 496 40.30 -5.94 -31.15
N LYS A 497 40.40 -7.24 -31.39
CA LYS A 497 40.78 -7.81 -32.71
C LYS A 497 39.79 -7.39 -33.79
N TRP A 498 38.49 -7.45 -33.50
CA TRP A 498 37.44 -7.02 -34.42
C TRP A 498 37.49 -5.51 -34.71
N LEU A 499 37.73 -4.67 -33.70
CA LEU A 499 37.88 -3.24 -33.91
C LEU A 499 39.08 -2.91 -34.80
N ASN A 500 40.20 -3.63 -34.64
CA ASN A 500 41.40 -3.43 -35.46
C ASN A 500 41.21 -3.88 -36.92
N SER A 501 40.31 -4.82 -37.20
CA SER A 501 39.97 -5.21 -38.57
C SER A 501 38.82 -4.38 -39.17
N ALA A 502 38.09 -3.63 -38.35
CA ALA A 502 36.98 -2.79 -38.78
C ALA A 502 37.43 -1.50 -39.48
N LYS A 503 36.57 -0.97 -40.35
CA LYS A 503 36.75 0.36 -40.95
C LYS A 503 36.32 1.43 -39.95
N VAL A 504 37.29 2.10 -39.34
CA VAL A 504 37.08 3.20 -38.38
C VAL A 504 37.21 4.55 -39.08
N SER A 505 36.20 5.42 -38.96
CA SER A 505 36.24 6.81 -39.42
C SER A 505 36.47 7.74 -38.23
N LEU A 506 37.42 8.66 -38.37
CA LEU A 506 37.89 9.56 -37.32
C LEU A 506 37.47 11.01 -37.60
N ASP A 507 37.09 11.72 -36.56
CA ASP A 507 36.97 13.18 -36.52
C ASP A 507 38.04 13.72 -35.56
N GLY A 508 39.12 14.26 -36.12
CA GLY A 508 40.37 14.47 -35.40
C GLY A 508 40.95 13.15 -34.88
N ASN A 509 41.07 13.03 -33.54
CA ASN A 509 41.59 11.83 -32.86
C ASN A 509 40.48 10.90 -32.30
N ILE A 510 39.21 11.19 -32.55
CA ILE A 510 38.08 10.45 -31.96
C ILE A 510 37.33 9.71 -33.06
N ALA A 511 37.03 8.44 -32.85
CA ALA A 511 36.20 7.67 -33.76
C ALA A 511 34.73 8.12 -33.68
N TYR A 512 34.08 8.30 -34.82
CA TYR A 512 32.64 8.61 -34.88
C TYR A 512 31.84 7.55 -35.65
N ASN A 513 32.51 6.63 -36.34
CA ASN A 513 31.86 5.56 -37.07
C ASN A 513 32.79 4.33 -37.16
N VAL A 514 32.31 3.17 -36.70
CA VAL A 514 33.02 1.89 -36.77
C VAL A 514 32.16 0.91 -37.56
N VAL A 515 32.69 0.39 -38.66
CA VAL A 515 32.00 -0.56 -39.54
C VAL A 515 32.82 -1.84 -39.67
N GLY A 516 32.34 -2.94 -39.12
CA GLY A 516 32.99 -4.25 -39.19
C GLY A 516 32.03 -5.36 -39.61
N ASP A 517 32.58 -6.53 -39.93
CA ASP A 517 31.79 -7.68 -40.38
C ASP A 517 30.95 -8.27 -39.25
N LEU A 518 29.78 -8.80 -39.59
CA LEU A 518 28.87 -9.45 -38.64
C LEU A 518 29.41 -10.84 -38.25
N VAL A 519 30.10 -10.89 -37.11
CA VAL A 519 30.55 -12.12 -36.44
C VAL A 519 29.64 -12.39 -35.24
N ALA A 520 29.17 -13.63 -35.09
CA ALA A 520 28.17 -13.97 -34.08
C ALA A 520 28.66 -13.74 -32.64
N GLU A 521 29.89 -14.16 -32.33
CA GLU A 521 30.51 -14.00 -31.01
C GLU A 521 30.76 -12.52 -30.68
N VAL A 522 31.18 -11.73 -31.67
CA VAL A 522 31.34 -10.27 -31.54
C VAL A 522 29.97 -9.63 -31.25
N LYS A 523 28.95 -10.02 -32.01
CA LYS A 523 27.60 -9.49 -31.85
C LYS A 523 27.05 -9.76 -30.45
N GLU A 524 27.23 -10.97 -29.93
CA GLU A 524 26.84 -11.34 -28.58
C GLU A 524 27.61 -10.54 -27.53
N ALA A 525 28.91 -10.35 -27.70
CA ALA A 525 29.72 -9.52 -26.81
C ALA A 525 29.27 -8.04 -26.80
N LEU A 526 28.94 -7.48 -27.98
CA LEU A 526 28.40 -6.12 -28.12
C LEU A 526 27.01 -5.97 -27.49
N GLU A 527 26.14 -6.97 -27.63
CA GLU A 527 24.84 -7.03 -26.93
C GLU A 527 25.03 -7.13 -25.41
N THR A 528 26.01 -7.92 -24.95
CA THR A 528 26.30 -8.14 -23.53
C THR A 528 26.73 -6.85 -22.83
N ILE A 529 27.58 -6.04 -23.47
CA ILE A 529 27.97 -4.72 -22.95
C ILE A 529 26.91 -3.63 -23.20
N CYS A 530 25.80 -4.00 -23.85
CA CYS A 530 24.69 -3.12 -24.24
C CYS A 530 25.12 -1.91 -25.11
N LEU A 531 26.07 -2.12 -26.03
CA LEU A 531 26.52 -1.07 -26.96
C LEU A 531 25.45 -0.80 -28.03
N PRO A 532 24.95 0.42 -28.21
CA PRO A 532 24.05 0.75 -29.32
C PRO A 532 24.74 0.57 -30.68
N HIS A 533 24.14 -0.22 -31.57
CA HIS A 533 24.68 -0.48 -32.90
C HIS A 533 23.59 -0.88 -33.89
N SER A 534 23.83 -0.64 -35.17
CA SER A 534 22.93 -1.03 -36.26
C SER A 534 23.51 -2.19 -37.07
N VAL A 535 22.63 -3.04 -37.61
CA VAL A 535 23.01 -4.14 -38.51
C VAL A 535 22.45 -3.86 -39.89
N THR A 536 23.35 -3.66 -40.86
CA THR A 536 23.01 -3.33 -42.26
C THR A 536 23.94 -4.11 -43.19
N ASP A 537 23.39 -4.76 -44.21
CA ASP A 537 24.15 -5.48 -45.26
C ASP A 537 25.21 -6.46 -44.73
N GLY A 538 24.88 -7.20 -43.67
CA GLY A 538 25.81 -8.16 -43.05
C GLY A 538 26.97 -7.51 -42.28
N LYS A 539 26.87 -6.22 -41.94
CA LYS A 539 27.86 -5.47 -41.17
C LYS A 539 27.28 -4.88 -39.91
N ILE A 540 28.10 -4.78 -38.88
CA ILE A 540 27.80 -4.08 -37.63
C ILE A 540 28.34 -2.66 -37.76
N VAL A 541 27.47 -1.68 -37.49
CA VAL A 541 27.79 -0.25 -37.58
C VAL A 541 27.51 0.43 -36.25
N VAL A 542 28.55 0.94 -35.62
CA VAL A 542 28.50 1.76 -34.40
C VAL A 542 28.74 3.22 -34.80
N LYS A 543 27.91 4.16 -34.34
CA LYS A 543 27.94 5.56 -34.76
C LYS A 543 28.03 6.53 -33.57
N GLY A 544 28.49 7.75 -33.85
CA GLY A 544 28.51 8.87 -32.92
C GLY A 544 29.45 8.65 -31.73
N ASP A 545 29.09 9.23 -30.59
CA ASP A 545 29.90 9.16 -29.37
C ASP A 545 30.04 7.73 -28.83
N ASP A 546 29.06 6.84 -29.07
CA ASP A 546 29.18 5.44 -28.66
C ASP A 546 30.33 4.72 -29.42
N ALA A 547 30.57 5.08 -30.69
CA ALA A 547 31.69 4.55 -31.47
C ALA A 547 33.04 5.05 -30.94
N GLY A 548 33.09 6.33 -30.58
CA GLY A 548 34.27 6.96 -30.01
C GLY A 548 34.62 6.41 -28.64
N ALA A 549 33.62 6.28 -27.76
CA ALA A 549 33.78 5.70 -26.43
C ALA A 549 34.23 4.25 -26.51
N PHE A 550 33.63 3.45 -27.40
CA PHE A 550 34.02 2.05 -27.61
C PHE A 550 35.47 1.93 -28.10
N ALA A 551 35.86 2.72 -29.11
CA ALA A 551 37.22 2.69 -29.64
C ALA A 551 38.26 3.17 -28.60
N PHE A 552 37.93 4.22 -27.85
CA PHE A 552 38.77 4.76 -26.79
C PHE A 552 38.96 3.76 -25.64
N SER A 553 37.88 3.11 -25.18
CA SER A 553 37.95 2.09 -24.12
C SER A 553 38.83 0.89 -24.49
N LEU A 554 38.91 0.54 -25.78
CA LEU A 554 39.76 -0.56 -26.28
C LEU A 554 41.19 -0.13 -26.64
N GLY A 555 41.54 1.14 -26.44
CA GLY A 555 42.87 1.68 -26.71
C GLY A 555 43.20 1.84 -28.20
N TYR A 556 42.19 2.03 -29.05
CA TYR A 556 42.41 2.21 -30.49
C TYR A 556 43.27 3.45 -30.77
N GLY A 557 44.35 3.27 -31.54
CA GLY A 557 45.32 4.33 -31.82
C GLY A 557 46.42 4.54 -30.76
N ARG A 558 46.49 3.69 -29.71
CA ARG A 558 47.60 3.65 -28.75
C ARG A 558 48.44 2.39 -28.93
N GLU A 559 49.77 2.53 -28.85
CA GLU A 559 50.73 1.41 -28.85
C GLU A 559 50.82 0.76 -27.46
N THR A 560 49.70 0.30 -26.91
CA THR A 560 49.67 -0.34 -25.58
C THR A 560 49.33 -1.83 -25.73
N SER A 561 50.34 -2.69 -25.55
CA SER A 561 50.18 -4.14 -25.46
C SER A 561 49.88 -4.53 -24.00
N VAL A 562 48.62 -4.82 -23.68
CA VAL A 562 48.23 -5.37 -22.38
C VAL A 562 48.31 -6.90 -22.47
N ASP A 563 49.00 -7.51 -21.52
CA ASP A 563 49.01 -8.97 -21.37
C ASP A 563 47.77 -9.42 -20.59
N PHE A 564 46.75 -9.87 -21.33
CA PHE A 564 45.47 -10.33 -20.79
C PHE A 564 45.58 -11.52 -19.82
N SER A 565 46.73 -12.22 -19.77
CA SER A 565 46.97 -13.33 -18.84
C SER A 565 47.33 -12.88 -17.42
N SER A 566 47.76 -11.63 -17.25
CA SER A 566 48.21 -11.05 -15.97
C SER A 566 47.16 -10.21 -15.25
N VAL A 567 46.03 -9.93 -15.90
CA VAL A 567 45.00 -9.01 -15.42
C VAL A 567 43.91 -9.75 -14.64
N SER A 568 43.50 -9.22 -13.49
CA SER A 568 42.57 -9.90 -12.58
C SER A 568 41.09 -9.73 -12.98
N SER A 569 40.75 -8.67 -13.71
CA SER A 569 39.37 -8.36 -14.10
C SER A 569 39.25 -7.65 -15.46
N VAL A 570 38.09 -7.79 -16.10
CA VAL A 570 37.79 -7.12 -17.38
C VAL A 570 37.87 -5.59 -17.25
N LEU A 571 37.43 -5.02 -16.13
CA LEU A 571 37.47 -3.57 -15.89
C LEU A 571 38.91 -3.03 -15.75
N GLU A 572 39.78 -3.79 -15.09
CA GLU A 572 41.20 -3.47 -14.99
C GLU A 572 41.85 -3.48 -16.38
N ALA A 573 41.53 -4.48 -17.21
CA ALA A 573 42.04 -4.55 -18.59
C ALA A 573 41.58 -3.35 -19.43
N VAL A 574 40.31 -2.95 -19.33
CA VAL A 574 39.76 -1.77 -20.02
C VAL A 574 40.42 -0.48 -19.53
N SER A 575 40.68 -0.36 -18.23
CA SER A 575 41.33 0.83 -17.66
C SER A 575 42.78 0.95 -18.14
N LEU A 576 43.51 -0.16 -18.21
CA LEU A 576 44.88 -0.20 -18.76
C LEU A 576 44.91 0.13 -20.27
N LEU A 577 43.96 -0.39 -21.05
CA LEU A 577 43.87 -0.13 -22.49
C LEU A 577 43.51 1.33 -22.80
N SER A 578 42.55 1.88 -22.08
CA SER A 578 42.08 3.26 -22.26
C SER A 578 42.98 4.30 -21.60
N GLY A 579 43.90 3.88 -20.72
CA GLY A 579 44.79 4.74 -19.92
C GLY A 579 44.06 5.72 -19.01
N VAL A 580 42.78 5.48 -18.73
CA VAL A 580 41.97 6.20 -17.74
C VAL A 580 41.23 5.18 -16.87
N GLU A 581 40.89 5.55 -15.65
CA GLU A 581 40.12 4.66 -14.77
C GLU A 581 38.68 4.49 -15.31
N VAL A 582 38.21 3.24 -15.43
CA VAL A 582 36.84 2.92 -15.80
C VAL A 582 36.17 2.19 -14.63
N LYS A 583 35.25 2.87 -13.95
CA LYS A 583 34.51 2.30 -12.81
C LYS A 583 33.38 1.38 -13.27
N GLU A 584 32.97 0.51 -12.35
CA GLU A 584 31.85 -0.41 -12.53
C GLU A 584 30.51 0.34 -12.71
N LYS A 585 29.82 0.05 -13.80
CA LYS A 585 28.58 0.73 -14.17
C LYS A 585 27.36 0.16 -13.44
N ALA A 586 27.31 -1.14 -13.16
CA ALA A 586 26.12 -1.79 -12.58
C ALA A 586 26.49 -2.95 -11.64
N PRO A 587 27.09 -2.66 -10.47
CA PRO A 587 27.49 -3.69 -9.51
C PRO A 587 26.28 -4.37 -8.85
N THR A 588 25.18 -3.63 -8.70
CA THR A 588 23.95 -4.10 -8.03
C THR A 588 22.76 -4.08 -8.99
N LEU A 589 22.15 -5.25 -9.20
CA LEU A 589 20.95 -5.45 -10.02
C LEU A 589 19.79 -5.96 -9.17
N VAL A 590 18.71 -5.18 -9.09
CA VAL A 590 17.58 -5.42 -8.18
C VAL A 590 16.55 -6.35 -8.83
N GLY A 591 16.14 -7.39 -8.09
CA GLY A 591 15.00 -8.23 -8.45
C GLY A 591 13.67 -7.52 -8.25
N ALA A 592 12.82 -7.49 -9.29
CA ALA A 592 11.51 -6.84 -9.26
C ALA A 592 10.42 -7.64 -9.98
N ARG A 593 9.20 -7.61 -9.43
CA ARG A 593 8.02 -8.22 -10.08
C ARG A 593 6.77 -7.41 -9.80
N MET A 594 5.76 -7.61 -10.62
CA MET A 594 4.48 -6.98 -10.43
C MET A 594 3.77 -7.49 -9.16
N GLY A 595 3.52 -6.56 -8.25
CA GLY A 595 2.61 -6.66 -7.11
C GLY A 595 1.19 -6.31 -7.52
N ARG A 596 0.48 -5.52 -6.70
CA ARG A 596 -0.87 -5.03 -7.00
C ARG A 596 -0.82 -3.93 -8.08
N PRO A 597 -1.76 -3.91 -9.04
CA PRO A 597 -1.88 -2.78 -9.94
C PRO A 597 -2.35 -1.54 -9.16
N GLU A 598 -2.15 -0.37 -9.74
CA GLU A 598 -2.65 0.92 -9.26
C GLU A 598 -4.18 0.91 -9.09
N LYS A 599 -4.78 1.87 -8.39
CA LYS A 599 -6.24 1.95 -8.23
C LYS A 599 -6.70 3.39 -8.04
N ALA A 600 -7.74 3.76 -8.80
CA ALA A 600 -8.53 4.97 -8.57
C ALA A 600 -10.00 4.62 -8.85
N LYS A 601 -10.77 4.31 -7.80
CA LYS A 601 -12.15 3.82 -7.95
C LYS A 601 -13.02 4.19 -6.75
N ARG A 602 -14.28 4.56 -7.01
CA ARG A 602 -15.30 4.70 -5.96
C ARG A 602 -15.45 3.41 -5.14
N ARG A 603 -15.53 3.54 -3.82
CA ARG A 603 -15.69 2.41 -2.91
C ARG A 603 -17.17 2.02 -2.88
N GLU A 604 -17.45 0.82 -3.39
CA GLU A 604 -18.80 0.27 -3.45
C GLU A 604 -18.94 -0.93 -2.51
N MET A 605 -20.01 -0.96 -1.72
CA MET A 605 -20.44 -2.20 -1.09
C MET A 605 -20.78 -3.23 -2.18
N LYS A 606 -20.49 -4.51 -1.93
CA LYS A 606 -20.93 -5.61 -2.80
C LYS A 606 -22.10 -6.33 -2.15
N PRO A 607 -23.34 -6.20 -2.67
CA PRO A 607 -23.78 -5.40 -3.81
C PRO A 607 -23.94 -3.89 -3.50
N LEU A 608 -23.96 -3.04 -4.53
CA LEU A 608 -24.07 -1.57 -4.42
C LEU A 608 -25.30 -1.16 -3.59
N VAL A 609 -25.14 -0.11 -2.78
CA VAL A 609 -26.15 0.44 -1.85
C VAL A 609 -26.19 1.96 -2.00
N HIS A 610 -27.39 2.55 -2.03
CA HIS A 610 -27.60 4.00 -2.00
C HIS A 610 -28.08 4.50 -0.63
N VAL A 611 -28.79 3.65 0.12
CA VAL A 611 -29.35 4.01 1.43
C VAL A 611 -29.29 2.84 2.41
N LEU A 612 -28.97 3.12 3.68
CA LEU A 612 -29.04 2.15 4.77
C LEU A 612 -30.48 1.96 5.25
N PHE A 613 -31.37 1.49 4.37
CA PHE A 613 -32.75 1.16 4.70
C PHE A 613 -33.05 -0.32 4.41
N PRO A 614 -33.60 -1.09 5.37
CA PRO A 614 -33.85 -2.51 5.18
C PRO A 614 -35.05 -2.76 4.26
N VAL A 615 -34.91 -3.64 3.26
CA VAL A 615 -36.00 -4.09 2.37
C VAL A 615 -36.28 -5.60 2.47
N GLY A 616 -35.53 -6.32 3.30
CA GLY A 616 -35.70 -7.77 3.46
C GLY A 616 -35.53 -8.53 2.14
N LEU A 617 -36.51 -9.40 1.85
CA LEU A 617 -36.64 -10.10 0.57
C LEU A 617 -37.62 -9.39 -0.38
N ALA A 618 -38.23 -8.29 0.05
CA ALA A 618 -39.24 -7.59 -0.73
C ALA A 618 -38.66 -6.98 -2.01
N GLY A 619 -37.45 -6.41 -1.93
CA GLY A 619 -36.73 -5.80 -3.06
C GLY A 619 -35.98 -6.76 -3.99
N GLY A 620 -36.26 -8.07 -3.93
CA GLY A 620 -35.64 -9.06 -4.82
C GLY A 620 -34.12 -9.23 -4.63
N SER A 621 -33.44 -9.72 -5.68
CA SER A 621 -31.98 -9.96 -5.67
C SER A 621 -31.16 -8.67 -5.57
N HIS A 622 -31.65 -7.58 -6.16
CA HIS A 622 -30.99 -6.26 -6.15
C HIS A 622 -31.25 -5.45 -4.88
N ARG A 623 -32.17 -5.90 -4.01
CA ARG A 623 -32.59 -5.21 -2.79
C ARG A 623 -33.13 -3.81 -3.11
N ASP A 624 -33.96 -3.73 -4.13
CA ASP A 624 -34.52 -2.48 -4.63
C ASP A 624 -35.74 -2.04 -3.81
N VAL A 625 -35.72 -0.79 -3.33
CA VAL A 625 -36.81 -0.14 -2.61
C VAL A 625 -38.00 0.11 -3.54
N VAL A 626 -37.77 0.36 -4.84
CA VAL A 626 -38.85 0.58 -5.81
C VAL A 626 -39.65 -0.71 -6.05
N GLU A 627 -38.97 -1.84 -6.20
CA GLU A 627 -39.62 -3.15 -6.23
C GLU A 627 -40.34 -3.49 -4.92
N ALA A 628 -39.76 -3.10 -3.78
CA ALA A 628 -40.44 -3.26 -2.48
C ALA A 628 -41.72 -2.40 -2.39
N ALA A 629 -41.75 -1.22 -3.02
CA ALA A 629 -42.91 -0.33 -3.06
C ALA A 629 -44.09 -0.87 -3.88
N LYS A 630 -43.87 -1.85 -4.78
CA LYS A 630 -44.94 -2.54 -5.51
C LYS A 630 -45.72 -3.52 -4.61
N LYS A 631 -45.15 -3.92 -3.47
CA LYS A 631 -45.78 -4.86 -2.53
C LYS A 631 -46.56 -4.09 -1.47
N GLU A 632 -47.77 -4.54 -1.16
CA GLU A 632 -48.64 -3.85 -0.20
C GLU A 632 -48.14 -3.93 1.25
N ARG A 633 -47.60 -5.08 1.68
CA ARG A 633 -47.16 -5.32 3.07
C ARG A 633 -45.72 -5.81 3.15
N VAL A 634 -44.81 -4.93 3.57
CA VAL A 634 -43.40 -5.27 3.81
C VAL A 634 -43.08 -5.13 5.29
N PHE A 635 -42.57 -6.21 5.89
CA PHE A 635 -42.16 -6.26 7.29
C PHE A 635 -40.65 -6.30 7.41
N VAL A 636 -40.07 -5.36 8.16
CA VAL A 636 -38.63 -5.21 8.35
C VAL A 636 -38.30 -4.97 9.82
N GLU A 637 -37.11 -5.40 10.25
CA GLU A 637 -36.61 -5.13 11.60
C GLU A 637 -36.01 -3.72 11.65
N ILE A 638 -36.65 -2.84 12.40
CA ILE A 638 -36.25 -1.44 12.57
C ILE A 638 -36.45 -1.02 14.04
N VAL A 639 -35.72 0.02 14.42
CA VAL A 639 -35.82 0.65 15.74
C VAL A 639 -37.26 1.06 16.06
N LYS A 640 -37.66 0.92 17.33
CA LYS A 640 -38.95 1.37 17.83
C LYS A 640 -38.76 2.56 18.77
N ARG A 641 -39.36 3.69 18.43
CA ARG A 641 -39.35 4.92 19.23
C ARG A 641 -40.79 5.35 19.50
N LYS A 642 -41.01 5.97 20.65
CA LYS A 642 -42.31 6.48 21.07
C LYS A 642 -42.19 7.96 21.40
N CYS A 643 -43.14 8.75 20.91
CA CYS A 643 -43.23 10.15 21.26
C CYS A 643 -43.78 10.30 22.70
N PRO A 644 -43.09 11.01 23.60
CA PRO A 644 -43.60 11.23 24.96
C PRO A 644 -44.83 12.17 25.00
N ASN A 645 -44.99 13.06 24.00
CA ASN A 645 -46.08 14.03 23.97
C ASN A 645 -47.38 13.45 23.37
N CYS A 646 -47.33 12.96 22.13
CA CYS A 646 -48.52 12.47 21.41
C CYS A 646 -48.63 10.94 21.35
N ASN A 647 -47.75 10.19 22.02
CA ASN A 647 -47.71 8.72 22.06
C ASN A 647 -47.56 8.02 20.68
N THR A 648 -47.32 8.76 19.60
CA THR A 648 -47.10 8.20 18.25
C THR A 648 -45.84 7.33 18.24
N VAL A 649 -45.97 6.11 17.73
CA VAL A 649 -44.84 5.19 17.51
C VAL A 649 -44.21 5.48 16.15
N THR A 650 -42.90 5.67 16.13
CA THR A 650 -42.13 5.96 14.92
C THR A 650 -40.72 5.35 15.03
N PHE A 651 -39.95 5.43 13.96
CA PHE A 651 -38.51 5.15 13.96
C PHE A 651 -37.65 6.43 13.84
N SER A 652 -38.26 7.58 13.55
CA SER A 652 -37.58 8.88 13.44
C SER A 652 -37.24 9.48 14.80
N VAL A 653 -36.16 10.29 14.86
CA VAL A 653 -35.74 10.97 16.10
C VAL A 653 -36.77 12.02 16.54
N LYS A 654 -37.23 12.87 15.62
CA LYS A 654 -38.36 13.78 15.87
C LYS A 654 -39.69 13.17 15.46
N CYS A 655 -40.73 13.46 16.25
CA CYS A 655 -42.08 12.99 15.96
C CYS A 655 -42.64 13.71 14.72
N PRO A 656 -43.12 12.98 13.70
CA PRO A 656 -43.69 13.61 12.49
C PRO A 656 -45.01 14.34 12.74
N ALA A 657 -45.71 14.07 13.86
CA ALA A 657 -47.00 14.69 14.18
C ALA A 657 -46.87 15.97 15.02
N CYS A 658 -45.88 16.05 15.92
CA CYS A 658 -45.78 17.16 16.89
C CYS A 658 -44.36 17.74 17.05
N GLY A 659 -43.36 17.21 16.34
CA GLY A 659 -41.98 17.72 16.36
C GLY A 659 -41.14 17.41 17.60
N SER A 660 -41.72 16.90 18.69
CA SER A 660 -40.97 16.58 19.91
C SER A 660 -40.02 15.39 19.71
N GLU A 661 -38.94 15.36 20.50
CA GLU A 661 -37.99 14.26 20.50
C GLU A 661 -38.63 12.97 21.03
N THR A 662 -38.39 11.88 20.32
CA THR A 662 -38.92 10.55 20.65
C THR A 662 -37.93 9.78 21.51
N VAL A 663 -38.41 8.84 22.33
CA VAL A 663 -37.57 7.98 23.18
C VAL A 663 -37.60 6.54 22.69
N PHE A 664 -36.52 5.79 22.91
CA PHE A 664 -36.46 4.37 22.54
C PHE A 664 -37.45 3.54 23.35
N GLU A 665 -38.21 2.67 22.68
CA GLU A 665 -39.07 1.69 23.35
C GLU A 665 -38.36 0.34 23.40
N ARG A 666 -37.90 -0.04 24.60
CA ARG A 666 -37.13 -1.27 24.81
C ARG A 666 -38.06 -2.45 25.06
N THR A 667 -37.86 -3.54 24.34
CA THR A 667 -38.70 -4.75 24.41
C THR A 667 -37.87 -6.02 24.56
N CYS A 668 -38.37 -7.00 25.31
CA CYS A 668 -37.75 -8.31 25.40
C CYS A 668 -38.02 -9.10 24.10
N PRO A 669 -36.99 -9.60 23.39
CA PRO A 669 -37.20 -10.34 22.14
C PRO A 669 -37.91 -11.68 22.33
N ARG A 670 -37.91 -12.23 23.56
CA ARG A 670 -38.53 -13.53 23.88
C ARG A 670 -39.97 -13.41 24.37
N CYS A 671 -40.24 -12.50 25.31
CA CYS A 671 -41.57 -12.37 25.92
C CYS A 671 -42.34 -11.10 25.51
N GLY A 672 -41.73 -10.22 24.72
CA GLY A 672 -42.38 -9.00 24.21
C GLY A 672 -42.63 -7.89 25.24
N ARG A 673 -42.32 -8.10 26.53
CA ARG A 673 -42.54 -7.10 27.58
C ARG A 673 -41.68 -5.86 27.35
N ILE A 674 -42.29 -4.69 27.52
CA ILE A 674 -41.60 -3.40 27.56
C ILE A 674 -40.79 -3.32 28.86
N GLN A 675 -39.59 -2.76 28.80
CA GLN A 675 -38.72 -2.59 29.96
C GLN A 675 -38.23 -1.14 30.03
N ASN A 676 -38.15 -0.58 31.23
CA ASN A 676 -37.74 0.81 31.43
C ASN A 676 -36.22 0.96 31.57
N SER A 677 -35.52 -0.06 32.08
CA SER A 677 -34.07 -0.06 32.29
C SER A 677 -33.30 -0.82 31.21
N GLU A 678 -32.03 -0.43 31.03
CA GLU A 678 -31.06 -1.21 30.26
C GLU A 678 -30.65 -2.46 31.01
N GLY A 679 -30.41 -3.55 30.29
CA GLY A 679 -29.92 -4.79 30.85
C GLY A 679 -30.67 -6.01 30.35
N VAL A 680 -30.88 -6.94 31.26
CA VAL A 680 -31.38 -8.27 30.97
C VAL A 680 -32.84 -8.38 31.44
N CYS A 681 -33.71 -8.95 30.61
CA CYS A 681 -35.09 -9.20 31.01
C CYS A 681 -35.11 -10.06 32.30
N PRO A 682 -35.77 -9.60 33.38
CA PRO A 682 -35.75 -10.30 34.67
C PRO A 682 -36.37 -11.71 34.59
N VAL A 683 -37.29 -11.92 33.65
CA VAL A 683 -37.96 -13.21 33.45
C VAL A 683 -37.15 -14.11 32.51
N CYS A 684 -36.70 -13.58 31.38
CA CYS A 684 -36.13 -14.41 30.32
C CYS A 684 -34.61 -14.53 30.37
N LYS A 685 -33.93 -13.73 31.20
CA LYS A 685 -32.47 -13.63 31.27
C LYS A 685 -31.80 -13.39 29.90
N VAL A 686 -32.52 -12.71 28.99
CA VAL A 686 -32.00 -12.30 27.67
C VAL A 686 -31.87 -10.77 27.60
N PRO A 687 -30.89 -10.23 26.86
CA PRO A 687 -30.74 -8.79 26.66
C PRO A 687 -32.00 -8.17 26.05
N VAL A 688 -32.39 -7.01 26.54
CA VAL A 688 -33.51 -6.23 26.00
C VAL A 688 -33.07 -5.52 24.71
N VAL A 689 -33.94 -5.46 23.70
CA VAL A 689 -33.64 -4.85 22.39
C VAL A 689 -34.52 -3.62 22.11
N CYS A 690 -34.00 -2.69 21.31
CA CYS A 690 -34.72 -1.45 20.94
C CYS A 690 -35.37 -1.52 19.54
N TYR A 691 -35.44 -2.71 18.93
CA TYR A 691 -35.96 -2.91 17.58
C TYR A 691 -36.97 -4.05 17.54
N GLN A 692 -37.87 -3.98 16.57
CA GLN A 692 -38.90 -4.99 16.35
C GLN A 692 -39.19 -5.10 14.85
N LYS A 693 -39.76 -6.23 14.43
CA LYS A 693 -40.30 -6.39 13.09
C LYS A 693 -41.58 -5.55 12.93
N GLN A 694 -41.51 -4.50 12.11
CA GLN A 694 -42.57 -3.52 11.90
C GLN A 694 -42.99 -3.48 10.42
N PHE A 695 -44.22 -3.03 10.17
CA PHE A 695 -44.73 -2.79 8.83
C PHE A 695 -44.24 -1.43 8.30
N VAL A 696 -43.76 -1.40 7.06
CA VAL A 696 -43.31 -0.17 6.37
C VAL A 696 -44.01 -0.05 5.01
N ASN A 697 -44.68 1.07 4.77
CA ASN A 697 -45.32 1.40 3.50
C ASN A 697 -44.35 2.16 2.57
N PHE A 698 -43.56 1.41 1.79
CA PHE A 698 -42.58 2.00 0.87
C PHE A 698 -43.21 2.86 -0.23
N LYS A 699 -44.43 2.53 -0.69
CA LYS A 699 -45.13 3.29 -1.76
C LYS A 699 -45.43 4.71 -1.31
N GLU A 700 -45.99 4.85 -0.11
CA GLU A 700 -46.32 6.15 0.45
C GLU A 700 -45.07 6.95 0.83
N MET A 701 -44.08 6.30 1.48
CA MET A 701 -42.84 6.96 1.86
C MET A 701 -42.08 7.48 0.63
N LEU A 702 -41.89 6.65 -0.39
CA LEU A 702 -41.17 7.04 -1.60
C LEU A 702 -41.92 8.14 -2.37
N GLY A 703 -43.26 8.07 -2.42
CA GLY A 703 -44.10 9.11 -3.02
C GLY A 703 -43.99 10.46 -2.31
N LYS A 704 -43.98 10.47 -0.97
CA LYS A 704 -43.77 11.69 -0.16
C LYS A 704 -42.38 12.27 -0.37
N VAL A 705 -41.35 11.44 -0.30
CA VAL A 705 -39.94 11.84 -0.48
C VAL A 705 -39.71 12.47 -1.85
N CYS A 706 -40.19 11.83 -2.92
CA CYS A 706 -40.01 12.33 -4.29
C CYS A 706 -40.75 13.66 -4.52
N LYS A 707 -41.93 13.83 -3.91
CA LYS A 707 -42.67 15.11 -3.93
C LYS A 707 -41.92 16.21 -3.19
N ASN A 708 -41.44 15.93 -1.97
CA ASN A 708 -40.72 16.91 -1.15
C ASN A 708 -39.42 17.37 -1.82
N LEU A 709 -38.69 16.44 -2.44
CA LEU A 709 -37.44 16.74 -3.15
C LEU A 709 -37.67 17.33 -4.55
N ASN A 710 -38.90 17.33 -5.06
CA ASN A 710 -39.26 17.66 -6.44
C ASN A 710 -38.40 16.88 -7.47
N VAL A 711 -38.32 15.56 -7.30
CA VAL A 711 -37.56 14.65 -8.18
C VAL A 711 -38.44 13.48 -8.62
N PRO A 712 -38.25 12.96 -9.84
CA PRO A 712 -38.98 11.77 -10.28
C PRO A 712 -38.56 10.54 -9.48
N ILE A 713 -39.46 9.55 -9.37
CA ILE A 713 -39.15 8.27 -8.74
C ILE A 713 -37.97 7.62 -9.48
N PRO A 714 -36.85 7.32 -8.80
CA PRO A 714 -35.70 6.69 -9.44
C PRO A 714 -36.06 5.34 -10.06
N LYS A 715 -35.41 4.98 -11.17
CA LYS A 715 -35.57 3.64 -11.78
C LYS A 715 -35.10 2.50 -10.87
N LEU A 716 -34.12 2.78 -10.01
CA LEU A 716 -33.49 1.78 -9.14
C LEU A 716 -33.00 2.46 -7.86
N LEU A 717 -33.46 2.00 -6.70
CA LEU A 717 -33.04 2.50 -5.39
C LEU A 717 -32.63 1.33 -4.49
N LYS A 718 -31.35 0.95 -4.57
CA LYS A 718 -30.79 -0.16 -3.77
C LYS A 718 -30.67 0.19 -2.27
N GLY A 719 -31.42 -0.52 -1.44
CA GLY A 719 -31.28 -0.53 0.02
C GLY A 719 -30.43 -1.69 0.53
N VAL A 720 -30.63 -2.07 1.79
CA VAL A 720 -29.96 -3.21 2.43
C VAL A 720 -30.94 -4.35 2.73
N LYS A 721 -30.44 -5.58 2.84
CA LYS A 721 -31.30 -6.73 3.19
C LYS A 721 -31.81 -6.64 4.61
N GLY A 722 -30.98 -6.15 5.53
CA GLY A 722 -31.28 -5.94 6.94
C GLY A 722 -30.17 -5.07 7.53
N LEU A 723 -30.48 -4.35 8.61
CA LEU A 723 -29.52 -3.47 9.28
C LEU A 723 -28.58 -4.30 10.15
N THR A 724 -27.28 -3.99 10.11
CA THR A 724 -26.24 -4.68 10.90
C THR A 724 -25.83 -3.92 12.14
N ASN A 725 -26.26 -2.67 12.30
CA ASN A 725 -26.03 -1.89 13.51
C ASN A 725 -26.80 -2.46 14.71
N GLU A 726 -26.39 -2.04 15.91
CA GLU A 726 -26.87 -2.57 17.18
C GLU A 726 -28.37 -2.31 17.39
N LYS A 727 -28.79 -1.07 17.14
CA LYS A 727 -30.17 -0.61 17.41
C LYS A 727 -31.14 -0.75 16.24
N LYS A 728 -30.69 -1.23 15.07
CA LYS A 728 -31.46 -1.29 13.80
C LYS A 728 -32.03 0.08 13.39
N ILE A 729 -31.23 1.14 13.52
CA ILE A 729 -31.60 2.49 13.06
C ILE A 729 -31.37 2.60 11.55
N PRO A 730 -32.41 2.90 10.74
CA PRO A 730 -32.26 3.12 9.32
C PRO A 730 -31.79 4.56 9.01
N GLU A 731 -31.21 4.74 7.81
CA GLU A 731 -30.99 6.05 7.22
C GLU A 731 -32.26 6.58 6.53
N ILE A 732 -32.43 7.89 6.43
CA ILE A 732 -33.58 8.52 5.75
C ILE A 732 -33.56 8.26 4.23
N LEU A 733 -34.74 8.11 3.62
CA LEU A 733 -34.85 7.78 2.19
C LEU A 733 -34.49 8.94 1.28
N GLU A 734 -34.64 10.19 1.76
CA GLU A 734 -34.28 11.42 1.08
C GLU A 734 -32.83 11.39 0.60
N LYS A 735 -31.90 11.01 1.50
CA LYS A 735 -30.48 10.82 1.17
C LYS A 735 -30.30 9.77 0.08
N GLY A 736 -31.02 8.65 0.18
CA GLY A 736 -31.01 7.58 -0.81
C GLY A 736 -31.43 8.00 -2.22
N VAL A 737 -32.53 8.75 -2.31
CA VAL A 737 -33.07 9.25 -3.59
C VAL A 737 -32.10 10.23 -4.25
N LEU A 738 -31.53 11.17 -3.48
CA LEU A 738 -30.54 12.10 -3.99
C LEU A 738 -29.25 11.38 -4.43
N ARG A 739 -28.76 10.41 -3.67
CA ARG A 739 -27.59 9.61 -4.08
C ARG A 739 -27.86 8.80 -5.36
N ALA A 740 -29.06 8.26 -5.51
CA ALA A 740 -29.45 7.56 -6.75
C ALA A 740 -29.49 8.52 -7.96
N LYS A 741 -29.98 9.75 -7.78
CA LYS A 741 -29.96 10.81 -8.80
C LYS A 741 -28.54 11.10 -9.31
N TYR A 742 -27.56 11.19 -8.40
CA TYR A 742 -26.17 11.48 -8.74
C TYR A 742 -25.29 10.23 -9.00
N ASN A 743 -25.87 9.02 -9.00
CA ASN A 743 -25.16 7.75 -9.18
C ASN A 743 -24.00 7.57 -8.16
N LEU A 744 -24.31 7.83 -6.88
CA LEU A 744 -23.39 7.72 -5.75
C LEU A 744 -23.64 6.42 -4.97
N SER A 745 -22.58 5.85 -4.40
CA SER A 745 -22.67 4.69 -3.51
C SER A 745 -22.17 5.03 -2.12
N ILE A 746 -22.79 4.43 -1.11
CA ILE A 746 -22.39 4.61 0.29
C ILE A 746 -21.58 3.43 0.83
N TYR A 747 -20.84 3.71 1.90
CA TYR A 747 -20.25 2.72 2.78
C TYR A 747 -21.14 2.45 4.00
N LYS A 748 -20.70 1.53 4.87
CA LYS A 748 -21.49 1.02 6.01
C LYS A 748 -21.85 2.06 7.06
N ASP A 749 -21.13 3.17 7.09
CA ASP A 749 -21.24 4.26 8.05
C ASP A 749 -21.99 5.48 7.49
N GLY A 750 -22.51 5.40 6.26
CA GLY A 750 -23.26 6.47 5.59
C GLY A 750 -22.42 7.38 4.68
N THR A 751 -21.08 7.30 4.76
CA THR A 751 -20.15 8.15 3.99
C THR A 751 -19.97 7.70 2.54
N ILE A 752 -19.55 8.62 1.68
CA ILE A 752 -19.24 8.39 0.28
C ILE A 752 -17.72 8.46 0.08
N ARG A 753 -17.16 7.40 -0.50
CA ARG A 753 -15.72 7.11 -0.44
C ARG A 753 -15.12 6.87 -1.82
N PHE A 754 -13.91 7.37 -2.02
CA PHE A 754 -13.11 7.09 -3.22
C PHE A 754 -11.75 6.50 -2.83
N ASP A 755 -11.44 5.30 -3.31
CA ASP A 755 -10.14 4.66 -3.05
C ASP A 755 -9.13 5.07 -4.12
N ALA A 756 -7.95 5.53 -3.69
CA ALA A 756 -6.81 5.84 -4.55
C ALA A 756 -5.52 5.19 -4.02
N THR A 757 -4.62 4.76 -4.91
CA THR A 757 -3.27 4.33 -4.52
C THR A 757 -2.46 5.54 -4.05
N ASN A 758 -1.77 5.41 -2.92
CA ASN A 758 -0.94 6.49 -2.38
C ASN A 758 0.32 6.66 -3.22
N ALA A 759 0.71 7.90 -3.51
CA ALA A 759 2.01 8.23 -4.06
C ALA A 759 2.60 9.47 -3.35
N PRO A 760 3.91 9.48 -3.05
CA PRO A 760 4.52 10.60 -2.37
C PRO A 760 4.80 11.72 -3.37
N LEU A 761 4.69 12.97 -2.92
CA LEU A 761 5.13 14.15 -3.65
C LEU A 761 5.59 15.22 -2.67
N THR A 762 6.77 15.80 -2.86
CA THR A 762 7.20 16.98 -2.10
C THR A 762 7.22 18.25 -2.92
N HIS A 763 7.30 18.15 -4.25
CA HIS A 763 7.34 19.31 -5.12
C HIS A 763 6.53 19.08 -6.38
N PHE A 764 5.94 20.14 -6.91
CA PHE A 764 5.11 20.09 -8.11
C PHE A 764 5.33 21.33 -8.98
N LYS A 765 5.00 21.25 -10.26
CA LYS A 765 4.86 22.40 -11.15
C LYS A 765 3.38 22.72 -11.35
N PRO A 766 2.96 24.00 -11.41
CA PRO A 766 1.57 24.37 -11.69
C PRO A 766 1.00 23.68 -12.96
N SER A 767 1.82 23.59 -14.01
CA SER A 767 1.48 22.92 -15.27
C SER A 767 1.12 21.43 -15.13
N GLU A 768 1.74 20.72 -14.19
CA GLU A 768 1.54 19.27 -13.99
C GLU A 768 0.21 18.95 -13.31
N ILE A 769 -0.29 19.89 -12.51
CA ILE A 769 -1.49 19.72 -11.70
C ILE A 769 -2.72 20.38 -12.33
N GLY A 770 -2.52 21.09 -13.43
CA GLY A 770 -3.57 21.77 -14.21
C GLY A 770 -4.19 22.95 -13.47
N VAL A 771 -3.41 23.71 -12.70
CA VAL A 771 -3.90 24.85 -11.91
C VAL A 771 -3.09 26.12 -12.22
N PRO A 772 -3.76 27.26 -12.54
CA PRO A 772 -3.09 28.53 -12.81
C PRO A 772 -2.31 29.07 -11.60
N VAL A 773 -1.24 29.81 -11.88
CA VAL A 773 -0.36 30.40 -10.85
C VAL A 773 -1.13 31.34 -9.92
N GLU A 774 -2.07 32.12 -10.45
CA GLU A 774 -2.89 33.05 -9.66
C GLU A 774 -3.71 32.31 -8.60
N LYS A 775 -4.23 31.13 -8.97
CA LYS A 775 -5.01 30.31 -8.04
C LYS A 775 -4.14 29.70 -6.95
N LEU A 776 -2.90 29.33 -7.27
CA LEU A 776 -1.93 28.86 -6.28
C LEU A 776 -1.49 29.98 -5.34
N ALA A 777 -1.34 31.21 -5.84
CA ALA A 777 -1.07 32.38 -5.01
C ALA A 777 -2.19 32.62 -3.99
N GLU A 778 -3.47 32.49 -4.38
CA GLU A 778 -4.62 32.54 -3.45
C GLU A 778 -4.56 31.45 -2.36
N LEU A 779 -3.96 30.30 -2.66
CA LEU A 779 -3.79 29.19 -1.71
C LEU A 779 -2.57 29.35 -0.79
N GLY A 780 -1.76 30.39 -1.00
CA GLY A 780 -0.58 30.73 -0.20
C GLY A 780 0.73 30.17 -0.75
N TYR A 781 0.81 29.91 -2.06
CA TYR A 781 2.05 29.58 -2.77
C TYR A 781 2.59 30.83 -3.47
N THR A 782 3.65 31.43 -2.94
CA THR A 782 4.16 32.73 -3.40
C THR A 782 5.55 32.64 -4.04
N HIS A 783 6.34 31.64 -3.68
CA HIS A 783 7.71 31.46 -4.16
C HIS A 783 7.93 30.03 -4.64
N ASP A 784 8.94 29.83 -5.46
CA ASP A 784 9.44 28.52 -5.86
C ASP A 784 10.49 27.97 -4.87
N ILE A 785 11.07 26.81 -5.19
CA ILE A 785 12.07 26.13 -4.35
C ILE A 785 13.37 26.93 -4.14
N ASP A 786 13.71 27.82 -5.07
CA ASP A 786 14.92 28.64 -5.00
C ASP A 786 14.66 29.99 -4.30
N GLY A 787 13.41 30.23 -3.87
CA GLY A 787 12.97 31.47 -3.22
C GLY A 787 12.54 32.57 -4.19
N GLU A 788 12.51 32.28 -5.50
CA GLU A 788 12.08 33.24 -6.52
C GLU A 788 10.55 33.37 -6.56
N PRO A 789 9.99 34.56 -6.86
CA PRO A 789 8.54 34.74 -6.98
C PRO A 789 7.91 33.81 -8.02
N LEU A 790 6.78 33.20 -7.65
CA LEU A 790 6.05 32.28 -8.53
C LEU A 790 5.30 33.06 -9.62
N THR A 791 5.82 33.02 -10.84
CA THR A 791 5.31 33.75 -12.01
C THR A 791 5.09 32.86 -13.25
N ARG A 792 5.77 31.70 -13.32
CA ARG A 792 5.74 30.78 -14.47
C ARG A 792 5.19 29.42 -14.06
N GLU A 793 4.43 28.79 -14.97
CA GLU A 793 3.85 27.46 -14.74
C GLU A 793 4.87 26.30 -14.71
N SER A 794 6.13 26.57 -15.10
CA SER A 794 7.24 25.61 -15.11
C SER A 794 8.08 25.63 -13.83
N GLN A 795 7.89 26.62 -12.96
CA GLN A 795 8.59 26.72 -11.68
C GLN A 795 8.17 25.58 -10.75
N VAL A 796 9.12 25.11 -9.95
CA VAL A 796 8.92 23.99 -9.03
C VAL A 796 8.62 24.55 -7.64
N CYS A 797 7.42 24.27 -7.13
CA CYS A 797 6.97 24.70 -5.81
C CYS A 797 7.06 23.55 -4.80
N GLU A 798 7.44 23.87 -3.57
CA GLU A 798 7.37 22.93 -2.44
C GLU A 798 5.92 22.73 -1.99
N LEU A 799 5.49 21.47 -1.88
CA LEU A 799 4.14 21.07 -1.48
C LEU A 799 3.97 21.17 0.03
N LYS A 800 3.02 21.99 0.50
CA LYS A 800 2.64 22.05 1.92
C LYS A 800 2.07 20.70 2.38
N ILE A 801 2.31 20.34 3.65
CA ILE A 801 2.13 18.96 4.13
C ILE A 801 0.74 18.36 3.85
N GLN A 802 -0.34 19.11 4.07
CA GLN A 802 -1.72 18.59 3.95
C GLN A 802 -2.37 18.92 2.60
N ASP A 803 -1.61 19.46 1.66
CA ASP A 803 -2.10 19.69 0.31
C ASP A 803 -1.99 18.40 -0.52
N VAL A 804 -3.03 18.10 -1.29
CA VAL A 804 -3.18 16.86 -2.03
C VAL A 804 -3.54 17.11 -3.49
N ILE A 805 -2.99 16.28 -4.37
CA ILE A 805 -3.28 16.26 -5.81
C ILE A 805 -4.00 14.94 -6.10
N ILE A 806 -5.25 15.03 -6.53
CA ILE A 806 -6.14 13.87 -6.65
C ILE A 806 -6.29 13.42 -8.12
N PRO A 807 -6.58 12.13 -8.38
CA PRO A 807 -6.87 11.68 -9.74
C PRO A 807 -8.05 12.44 -10.36
N VAL A 808 -8.01 12.72 -11.66
CA VAL A 808 -9.16 13.31 -12.39
C VAL A 808 -10.44 12.47 -12.21
N LYS A 809 -10.32 11.13 -12.14
CA LYS A 809 -11.44 10.22 -11.84
C LYS A 809 -12.06 10.47 -10.47
N CYS A 810 -11.26 10.86 -9.48
CA CYS A 810 -11.72 11.24 -8.14
C CYS A 810 -12.46 12.58 -8.20
N ALA A 811 -11.85 13.59 -8.84
CA ALA A 811 -12.43 14.91 -9.00
C ALA A 811 -13.82 14.86 -9.68
N GLN A 812 -13.95 14.11 -10.79
CA GLN A 812 -15.23 13.91 -11.47
C GLN A 812 -16.30 13.26 -10.57
N TYR A 813 -15.90 12.39 -9.66
CA TYR A 813 -16.80 11.79 -8.68
C TYR A 813 -17.17 12.80 -7.59
N PHE A 814 -16.20 13.59 -7.10
CA PHE A 814 -16.42 14.62 -6.09
C PHE A 814 -17.27 15.78 -6.56
N VAL A 815 -17.26 16.16 -7.84
CA VAL A 815 -18.25 17.10 -8.40
C VAL A 815 -19.67 16.57 -8.16
N ARG A 816 -19.91 15.27 -8.36
CA ARG A 816 -21.24 14.67 -8.09
C ARG A 816 -21.56 14.63 -6.61
N VAL A 817 -20.57 14.38 -5.75
CA VAL A 817 -20.76 14.40 -4.29
C VAL A 817 -21.06 15.81 -3.80
N ALA A 818 -20.34 16.82 -4.28
CA ALA A 818 -20.56 18.24 -3.95
C ALA A 818 -21.98 18.68 -4.32
N ASN A 819 -22.42 18.40 -5.56
CA ASN A 819 -23.79 18.68 -6.00
C ASN A 819 -24.86 17.91 -5.19
N PHE A 820 -24.56 16.67 -4.77
CA PHE A 820 -25.41 15.93 -3.83
C PHE A 820 -25.51 16.62 -2.47
N LEU A 821 -24.39 17.11 -1.92
CA LEU A 821 -24.36 17.76 -0.62
C LEU A 821 -25.08 19.11 -0.64
N ASP A 822 -24.92 19.90 -1.70
CA ASP A 822 -25.62 21.17 -1.86
C ASP A 822 -27.14 20.96 -1.94
N GLU A 823 -27.60 20.02 -2.77
CA GLU A 823 -29.04 19.71 -2.86
C GLU A 823 -29.57 19.06 -1.57
N LEU A 824 -28.73 18.33 -0.84
CA LEU A 824 -29.06 17.78 0.47
C LEU A 824 -29.25 18.91 1.50
N LEU A 825 -28.34 19.89 1.54
CA LEU A 825 -28.45 21.07 2.41
C LEU A 825 -29.72 21.86 2.10
N GLU A 826 -29.97 22.19 0.84
CA GLU A 826 -31.10 23.02 0.44
C GLU A 826 -32.45 22.31 0.64
N LYS A 827 -32.59 21.09 0.11
CA LYS A 827 -33.90 20.43 0.02
C LYS A 827 -34.27 19.61 1.24
N VAL A 828 -33.29 19.10 1.99
CA VAL A 828 -33.54 18.24 3.16
C VAL A 828 -33.35 19.00 4.45
N TYR A 829 -32.26 19.76 4.57
CA TYR A 829 -31.96 20.49 5.81
C TYR A 829 -32.46 21.94 5.82
N GLY A 830 -32.80 22.51 4.65
CA GLY A 830 -33.22 23.91 4.53
C GLY A 830 -32.10 24.89 4.85
N LEU A 831 -30.86 24.56 4.45
CA LEU A 831 -29.65 25.36 4.62
C LEU A 831 -29.11 25.82 3.25
N PRO A 832 -28.33 26.91 3.17
CA PRO A 832 -27.68 27.33 1.93
C PRO A 832 -26.73 26.25 1.38
N SER A 833 -26.55 26.23 0.06
CA SER A 833 -25.50 25.45 -0.58
C SER A 833 -24.10 25.91 -0.13
N TYR A 834 -23.14 24.98 -0.12
CA TYR A 834 -21.77 25.27 0.33
C TYR A 834 -20.75 25.20 -0.81
N TYR A 835 -20.77 24.13 -1.60
CA TYR A 835 -19.72 23.87 -2.59
C TYR A 835 -19.93 24.69 -3.87
N ASN A 836 -21.14 24.67 -4.43
CA ASN A 836 -21.49 25.35 -5.68
C ASN A 836 -20.57 24.99 -6.87
N VAL A 837 -20.05 23.76 -6.88
CA VAL A 837 -19.05 23.24 -7.82
C VAL A 837 -19.71 22.79 -9.12
N LYS A 838 -19.27 23.34 -10.25
CA LYS A 838 -19.75 22.97 -11.60
C LYS A 838 -18.71 22.21 -12.40
N LYS A 839 -17.44 22.60 -12.29
CA LYS A 839 -16.31 21.96 -12.96
C LYS A 839 -15.33 21.38 -11.95
N ILE A 840 -14.33 20.65 -12.44
CA ILE A 840 -13.33 20.04 -11.56
C ILE A 840 -12.45 21.10 -10.91
N GLU A 841 -12.16 22.20 -11.60
CA GLU A 841 -11.28 23.28 -11.13
C GLU A 841 -11.87 24.01 -9.92
N ASP A 842 -13.21 24.05 -9.80
CA ASP A 842 -13.89 24.63 -8.65
C ASP A 842 -13.64 23.83 -7.36
N LEU A 843 -13.16 22.58 -7.44
CA LEU A 843 -12.80 21.78 -6.27
C LEU A 843 -11.50 22.25 -5.59
N VAL A 844 -10.68 23.04 -6.29
CA VAL A 844 -9.39 23.54 -5.77
C VAL A 844 -9.63 24.43 -4.55
N GLY A 845 -8.96 24.09 -3.45
CA GLY A 845 -9.07 24.76 -2.16
C GLY A 845 -10.12 24.16 -1.21
N HIS A 846 -10.97 23.22 -1.66
CA HIS A 846 -11.90 22.52 -0.77
C HIS A 846 -11.19 21.45 0.07
N ILE A 847 -11.75 21.19 1.26
CA ILE A 847 -11.20 20.26 2.24
C ILE A 847 -11.75 18.85 2.01
N VAL A 848 -10.82 17.90 2.03
CA VAL A 848 -11.06 16.46 2.00
C VAL A 848 -10.57 15.82 3.30
N VAL A 849 -11.07 14.63 3.57
CA VAL A 849 -10.60 13.76 4.64
C VAL A 849 -10.00 12.52 4.01
N GLY A 850 -8.71 12.30 4.27
CA GLY A 850 -8.02 11.04 3.97
C GLY A 850 -8.20 10.07 5.13
N LEU A 851 -8.63 8.85 4.83
CA LEU A 851 -8.83 7.79 5.82
C LEU A 851 -8.23 6.49 5.29
N ALA A 852 -7.32 5.93 6.07
CA ALA A 852 -6.73 4.65 5.78
C ALA A 852 -7.67 3.48 6.14
N PRO A 853 -7.55 2.33 5.46
CA PRO A 853 -8.11 1.08 5.97
C PRO A 853 -7.56 0.77 7.36
N HIS A 854 -8.32 0.07 8.19
CA HIS A 854 -7.97 -0.39 9.53
C HIS A 854 -7.69 0.71 10.58
N THR A 855 -7.86 1.99 10.23
CA THR A 855 -7.78 3.12 11.16
C THR A 855 -9.17 3.65 11.49
N SER A 856 -9.26 4.51 12.51
CA SER A 856 -10.51 5.18 12.92
C SER A 856 -10.39 6.70 12.98
N VAL A 857 -9.33 7.24 12.41
CA VAL A 857 -8.98 8.67 12.45
C VAL A 857 -8.77 9.16 11.04
N GLY A 858 -9.57 10.16 10.65
CA GLY A 858 -9.43 10.84 9.37
C GLY A 858 -8.49 12.03 9.47
N ILE A 859 -7.74 12.30 8.42
CA ILE A 859 -6.79 13.41 8.36
C ILE A 859 -7.24 14.41 7.31
N LEU A 860 -7.30 15.68 7.71
CA LEU A 860 -7.64 16.74 6.78
C LEU A 860 -6.58 16.87 5.68
N GLY A 861 -7.05 17.08 4.46
CA GLY A 861 -6.25 17.54 3.34
C GLY A 861 -6.99 18.61 2.54
N ARG A 862 -6.27 19.38 1.73
CA ARG A 862 -6.83 20.40 0.85
C ARG A 862 -6.46 20.06 -0.60
N ILE A 863 -7.46 20.05 -1.48
CA ILE A 863 -7.23 19.78 -2.91
C ILE A 863 -6.53 20.99 -3.52
N ILE A 864 -5.36 20.79 -4.14
CA ILE A 864 -4.66 21.88 -4.84
C ILE A 864 -4.56 21.69 -6.35
N GLY A 865 -4.89 20.50 -6.86
CA GLY A 865 -4.86 20.20 -8.29
C GLY A 865 -5.14 18.73 -8.60
N PHE A 866 -4.88 18.34 -9.85
CA PHE A 866 -5.31 17.05 -10.40
C PHE A 866 -4.19 16.33 -11.15
N THR A 867 -4.22 15.00 -11.14
CA THR A 867 -3.31 14.16 -11.95
C THR A 867 -4.10 13.25 -12.91
N SER A 868 -3.52 13.00 -14.09
CA SER A 868 -4.05 12.03 -15.06
C SER A 868 -3.82 10.58 -14.61
N LEU A 869 -2.89 10.36 -13.67
CA LEU A 869 -2.54 9.07 -13.12
C LEU A 869 -3.58 8.56 -12.11
N ASN A 870 -3.59 7.25 -11.86
CA ASN A 870 -4.51 6.63 -10.90
C ASN A 870 -3.94 6.62 -9.46
N VAL A 871 -3.29 7.70 -9.03
CA VAL A 871 -2.64 7.83 -7.72
C VAL A 871 -3.06 9.13 -7.02
N CYS A 872 -3.05 9.13 -5.69
CA CYS A 872 -3.18 10.34 -4.87
C CYS A 872 -1.78 10.81 -4.47
N TYR A 873 -1.31 11.89 -5.12
CA TYR A 873 -0.07 12.53 -4.75
C TYR A 873 -0.29 13.40 -3.50
N ALA A 874 0.56 13.21 -2.50
CA ALA A 874 0.56 14.01 -1.28
C ALA A 874 1.91 13.96 -0.59
N HIS A 875 2.14 14.86 0.34
CA HIS A 875 3.35 14.90 1.14
C HIS A 875 3.58 13.57 1.88
N PRO A 876 4.82 13.02 1.94
CA PRO A 876 5.12 11.78 2.66
C PRO A 876 4.62 11.77 4.11
N ILE A 877 4.73 12.91 4.79
CA ILE A 877 4.23 13.11 6.17
C ILE A 877 2.71 12.92 6.24
N TRP A 878 1.94 13.38 5.25
CA TRP A 878 0.48 13.20 5.24
C TRP A 878 0.07 11.75 4.97
N HIS A 879 0.80 11.03 4.12
CA HIS A 879 0.63 9.57 3.96
C HIS A 879 0.94 8.82 5.25
N SER A 880 2.10 9.07 5.85
CA SER A 880 2.51 8.46 7.11
C SER A 880 1.57 8.78 8.27
N ALA A 881 1.04 10.00 8.36
CA ALA A 881 0.09 10.37 9.41
C ALA A 881 -1.17 9.48 9.40
N LYS A 882 -1.57 8.96 8.23
CA LYS A 882 -2.70 8.01 8.11
C LYS A 882 -2.30 6.56 8.43
N ARG A 883 -1.09 6.32 8.90
CA ARG A 883 -0.47 5.01 9.16
C ARG A 883 -0.26 4.18 7.88
N ARG A 884 0.25 4.83 6.83
CA ARG A 884 0.33 4.31 5.46
C ARG A 884 1.63 4.71 4.78
N ASP A 885 2.13 3.79 3.96
CA ASP A 885 3.31 3.96 3.15
C ASP A 885 2.95 4.02 1.65
N CYS A 886 3.93 4.26 0.80
CA CYS A 886 3.77 4.17 -0.66
C CYS A 886 4.29 2.83 -1.19
N ASP A 887 4.00 1.74 -0.48
CA ASP A 887 4.38 0.37 -0.84
C ASP A 887 3.33 -0.38 -1.67
N GLY A 888 2.26 0.30 -2.12
CA GLY A 888 1.09 -0.28 -2.78
C GLY A 888 -0.19 -0.24 -1.94
N ASP A 889 -0.14 0.47 -0.81
CA ASP A 889 -1.29 0.79 0.01
C ASP A 889 -2.25 1.79 -0.67
N GLU A 890 -3.52 1.70 -0.28
CA GLU A 890 -4.63 2.47 -0.85
C GLU A 890 -5.37 3.18 0.27
N ASP A 891 -5.64 4.46 0.08
CA ASP A 891 -6.43 5.26 1.01
C ASP A 891 -7.75 5.70 0.41
N THR A 892 -8.68 5.96 1.31
CA THR A 892 -9.97 6.54 0.97
C THR A 892 -9.92 8.06 1.12
N LEU A 893 -10.41 8.75 0.10
CA LEU A 893 -10.71 10.18 0.14
C LEU A 893 -12.22 10.39 0.27
N MET A 894 -12.61 11.37 1.08
CA MET A 894 -13.99 11.82 1.28
C MET A 894 -14.03 13.35 1.28
N LEU A 895 -15.13 13.97 0.82
CA LEU A 895 -15.34 15.39 1.08
C LEU A 895 -15.61 15.59 2.57
N ALA A 896 -15.03 16.64 3.16
CA ALA A 896 -15.12 16.85 4.60
C ALA A 896 -16.57 17.02 5.09
N LEU A 897 -17.41 17.76 4.36
CA LEU A 897 -18.81 17.94 4.74
C LEU A 897 -19.64 16.65 4.67
N ASP A 898 -19.37 15.78 3.69
CA ASP A 898 -19.99 14.44 3.63
C ASP A 898 -19.65 13.62 4.87
N THR A 899 -18.39 13.71 5.31
CA THR A 899 -17.90 13.00 6.49
C THR A 899 -18.61 13.49 7.75
N LEU A 900 -18.85 14.79 7.90
CA LEU A 900 -19.49 15.36 9.09
C LEU A 900 -21.01 15.11 9.10
N ILE A 901 -21.70 15.33 7.97
CA ILE A 901 -23.17 15.27 7.89
C ILE A 901 -23.69 13.84 7.76
N ASN A 902 -23.02 12.95 7.03
CA ASN A 902 -23.58 11.64 6.70
C ASN A 902 -23.03 10.49 7.55
N PHE A 903 -21.93 10.67 8.26
CA PHE A 903 -21.39 9.66 9.18
C PHE A 903 -22.25 9.50 10.43
N SER A 904 -22.55 8.27 10.84
CA SER A 904 -23.09 8.04 12.19
C SER A 904 -22.54 6.77 12.83
N ARG A 905 -22.20 6.84 14.12
CA ARG A 905 -21.81 5.67 14.93
C ARG A 905 -22.96 4.68 15.03
N GLU A 906 -24.21 5.16 14.99
CA GLU A 906 -25.42 4.35 15.00
C GLU A 906 -25.62 3.53 13.71
N TYR A 907 -24.84 3.80 12.65
CA TYR A 907 -24.83 2.99 11.43
C TYR A 907 -23.80 1.85 11.45
N LEU A 908 -22.80 1.93 12.34
CA LEU A 908 -21.71 0.97 12.38
C LEU A 908 -22.21 -0.44 12.73
N PRO A 909 -21.68 -1.50 12.08
CA PRO A 909 -22.01 -2.88 12.43
C PRO A 909 -21.65 -3.20 13.89
N ALA A 910 -22.56 -3.90 14.59
CA ALA A 910 -22.34 -4.32 15.98
C ALA A 910 -21.27 -5.43 16.16
N GLN A 911 -20.81 -6.04 15.07
CA GLN A 911 -19.80 -7.10 15.12
C GLN A 911 -18.40 -6.55 15.38
N ILE A 912 -17.56 -7.34 16.05
CA ILE A 912 -16.15 -7.00 16.27
C ILE A 912 -15.47 -6.75 14.92
N GLY A 913 -14.79 -5.60 14.80
CA GLY A 913 -14.19 -5.12 13.56
C GLY A 913 -15.11 -4.21 12.73
N GLY A 914 -16.36 -4.00 13.15
CA GLY A 914 -17.32 -3.12 12.47
C GLY A 914 -16.97 -1.63 12.52
N ILE A 915 -16.13 -1.22 13.48
CA ILE A 915 -15.70 0.17 13.69
C ILE A 915 -14.44 0.51 12.88
N MET A 916 -13.72 -0.51 12.37
CA MET A 916 -12.59 -0.28 11.48
C MET A 916 -13.02 0.49 10.24
N ASP A 917 -12.17 1.42 9.81
CA ASP A 917 -12.39 2.33 8.68
C ASP A 917 -13.47 3.38 8.96
N ALA A 918 -13.91 3.63 10.20
CA ALA A 918 -14.89 4.68 10.51
C ALA A 918 -14.19 5.98 10.95
N PRO A 919 -14.58 7.16 10.43
CA PRO A 919 -13.97 8.44 10.83
C PRO A 919 -14.48 8.91 12.20
N LEU A 920 -14.07 8.23 13.28
CA LEU A 920 -14.50 8.57 14.65
C LEU A 920 -13.91 9.90 15.12
N LEU A 921 -12.66 10.13 14.76
CA LEU A 921 -11.88 11.32 15.09
C LEU A 921 -11.32 11.95 13.81
N LEU A 922 -11.09 13.26 13.85
CA LEU A 922 -10.50 14.03 12.76
C LEU A 922 -9.30 14.83 13.28
N ILE A 923 -8.18 14.74 12.57
CA ILE A 923 -6.98 15.55 12.83
C ILE A 923 -7.00 16.75 11.88
N PRO A 924 -7.11 17.99 12.40
CA PRO A 924 -7.12 19.19 11.58
C PRO A 924 -5.72 19.53 11.05
N VAL A 925 -4.69 19.33 11.86
CA VAL A 925 -3.31 19.71 11.57
C VAL A 925 -2.39 18.54 11.85
N VAL A 926 -1.58 18.16 10.86
CA VAL A 926 -0.62 17.06 11.02
C VAL A 926 0.62 17.56 11.76
N LYS A 927 0.94 16.91 12.88
CA LYS A 927 2.20 17.12 13.61
C LYS A 927 3.24 16.11 13.14
N THR A 928 4.32 16.61 12.59
CA THR A 928 5.49 15.86 12.07
C THR A 928 6.15 14.95 13.11
N MET A 929 6.18 15.34 14.39
CA MET A 929 6.73 14.48 15.45
C MET A 929 5.86 13.26 15.76
N GLU A 930 4.55 13.35 15.51
CA GLU A 930 3.57 12.32 15.88
C GLU A 930 3.32 11.30 14.76
N VAL A 931 3.98 11.44 13.60
CA VAL A 931 3.85 10.48 12.49
C VAL A 931 4.80 9.29 12.65
N GLN A 932 4.62 8.26 11.82
CA GLN A 932 5.44 7.06 11.87
C GLN A 932 6.89 7.32 11.47
N ARG A 933 7.80 6.57 12.11
CA ARG A 933 9.26 6.62 11.87
C ARG A 933 9.65 6.60 10.39
N GLN A 934 8.93 5.87 9.54
CA GLN A 934 9.28 5.78 8.12
C GLN A 934 9.27 7.15 7.41
N ALA A 935 8.41 8.08 7.84
CA ALA A 935 8.46 9.45 7.33
C ALA A 935 9.63 10.25 7.89
N HIS A 936 10.10 9.96 9.10
CA HIS A 936 11.29 10.60 9.69
C HIS A 936 12.57 10.17 8.96
N ASP A 937 12.62 8.93 8.50
CA ASP A 937 13.75 8.37 7.74
C ASP A 937 13.80 8.89 6.27
N VAL A 938 12.81 9.67 5.79
CA VAL A 938 12.81 10.20 4.42
C VAL A 938 13.94 11.22 4.24
N ASP A 939 14.79 10.99 3.25
CA ASP A 939 15.88 11.88 2.88
C ASP A 939 15.38 13.12 2.13
N VAL A 940 15.88 14.29 2.50
CA VAL A 940 15.49 15.61 1.95
C VAL A 940 16.69 16.41 1.44
N ALA A 941 17.84 15.74 1.28
CA ALA A 941 19.07 16.31 0.76
C ALA A 941 18.96 16.69 -0.73
N LYS A 942 19.72 17.72 -1.12
CA LYS A 942 19.83 18.18 -2.52
C LYS A 942 20.78 17.30 -3.33
N GLU A 943 21.84 16.78 -2.72
CA GLU A 943 22.82 15.88 -3.32
C GLU A 943 23.36 14.93 -2.24
N TYR A 944 23.86 13.76 -2.64
CA TYR A 944 24.55 12.87 -1.72
C TYR A 944 26.07 13.10 -1.81
N PRO A 945 26.78 13.18 -0.68
CA PRO A 945 28.21 13.48 -0.67
C PRO A 945 29.04 12.33 -1.24
N LEU A 946 30.27 12.61 -1.69
CA LEU A 946 31.20 11.59 -2.18
C LEU A 946 31.38 10.41 -1.21
N GLU A 947 31.57 10.72 0.08
CA GLU A 947 31.77 9.71 1.14
C GLU A 947 30.61 8.72 1.22
N PHE A 948 29.36 9.15 0.92
CA PHE A 948 28.23 8.25 0.86
C PHE A 948 28.44 7.14 -0.17
N TYR A 949 28.86 7.50 -1.39
CA TYR A 949 29.10 6.54 -2.47
C TYR A 949 30.24 5.58 -2.13
N GLU A 950 31.34 6.07 -1.55
CA GLU A 950 32.47 5.25 -1.08
C GLU A 950 32.01 4.23 -0.02
N LYS A 951 31.20 4.66 0.95
CA LYS A 951 30.64 3.78 2.00
C LYS A 951 29.71 2.70 1.47
N THR A 952 29.07 2.90 0.30
CA THR A 952 28.27 1.83 -0.33
C THR A 952 29.13 0.64 -0.77
N TRP A 953 30.37 0.88 -1.16
CA TRP A 953 31.30 -0.17 -1.60
C TRP A 953 31.92 -0.93 -0.41
N GLU A 954 31.94 -0.32 0.77
CA GLU A 954 32.29 -0.99 2.03
C GLU A 954 31.16 -1.89 2.58
N ASN A 955 29.98 -1.90 1.94
CA ASN A 955 28.75 -2.50 2.46
C ASN A 955 28.36 -1.99 3.86
N ALA A 956 28.55 -0.70 4.10
CA ALA A 956 28.28 -0.07 5.40
C ALA A 956 26.80 -0.21 5.81
N GLU A 957 26.54 -0.28 7.11
CA GLU A 957 25.17 -0.27 7.64
C GLU A 957 24.54 1.11 7.41
N ALA A 958 23.30 1.18 6.92
CA ALA A 958 22.65 2.47 6.65
C ALA A 958 22.60 3.41 7.88
N LYS A 959 22.55 2.85 9.09
CA LYS A 959 22.53 3.63 10.35
C LYS A 959 23.85 4.35 10.63
N THR A 960 25.01 3.82 10.19
CA THR A 960 26.30 4.49 10.40
C THR A 960 26.50 5.63 9.40
N VAL A 961 25.82 5.57 8.25
CA VAL A 961 25.90 6.53 7.15
C VAL A 961 24.84 7.64 7.31
N SER A 962 23.86 7.47 8.20
CA SER A 962 22.72 8.39 8.31
C SER A 962 23.13 9.83 8.61
N SER A 963 24.24 10.05 9.32
CA SER A 963 24.75 11.40 9.60
C SER A 963 25.23 12.16 8.36
N LEU A 964 25.49 11.47 7.25
CA LEU A 964 25.96 12.09 5.99
C LEU A 964 24.79 12.60 5.12
N VAL A 965 23.56 12.16 5.39
CA VAL A 965 22.39 12.47 4.56
C VAL A 965 21.35 13.19 5.42
N ASP A 966 20.90 14.35 4.95
CA ASP A 966 19.84 15.10 5.62
C ASP A 966 18.49 14.37 5.49
N ILE A 967 17.86 14.09 6.63
CA ILE A 967 16.59 13.38 6.78
C ILE A 967 15.62 14.20 7.64
N ILE A 968 14.32 13.92 7.50
CA ILE A 968 13.28 14.65 8.24
C ILE A 968 13.48 14.55 9.77
N GLU A 969 13.98 13.42 10.29
CA GLU A 969 14.26 13.23 11.72
C GLU A 969 15.14 14.36 12.30
N TYR A 970 16.17 14.81 11.57
CA TYR A 970 17.12 15.83 12.04
C TYR A 970 16.55 17.25 12.03
N ARG A 971 15.40 17.44 11.37
CA ARG A 971 14.73 18.74 11.27
C ARG A 971 13.59 18.89 12.28
N LEU A 972 13.18 17.83 12.96
CA LEU A 972 12.11 17.84 13.95
C LEU A 972 12.37 18.87 15.07
N GLY A 973 11.31 19.56 15.51
CA GLY A 973 11.40 20.61 16.52
C GLY A 973 11.85 21.98 16.00
N SER A 974 12.31 22.09 14.75
CA SER A 974 12.68 23.36 14.10
C SER A 974 11.62 23.82 13.07
N GLU A 975 11.80 24.97 12.43
CA GLU A 975 10.91 25.40 11.34
C GLU A 975 11.09 24.54 10.08
N ALA A 976 12.29 24.01 9.85
CA ALA A 976 12.67 23.20 8.70
C ALA A 976 11.96 21.84 8.62
N GLN A 977 11.17 21.45 9.62
CA GLN A 977 10.34 20.24 9.55
C GLN A 977 9.11 20.40 8.63
N PHE A 978 8.77 21.64 8.25
CA PHE A 978 7.59 21.95 7.44
C PHE A 978 7.91 22.40 6.01
N GLU A 979 9.12 22.92 5.79
CA GLU A 979 9.56 23.57 4.55
C GLU A 979 11.08 23.48 4.36
N GLY A 980 11.56 23.77 3.16
CA GLY A 980 12.97 23.71 2.77
C GLY A 980 13.44 22.31 2.40
N PHE A 981 12.54 21.43 1.94
CA PHE A 981 12.92 20.11 1.45
C PHE A 981 13.54 20.18 0.06
N HIS A 982 14.47 19.27 -0.21
CA HIS A 982 15.04 19.07 -1.54
C HIS A 982 14.91 17.61 -1.99
N PHE A 983 15.42 17.35 -3.18
CA PHE A 983 15.48 16.04 -3.82
C PHE A 983 16.75 15.98 -4.69
N THR A 984 17.32 14.79 -4.86
CA THR A 984 18.59 14.60 -5.57
C THR A 984 18.40 14.42 -7.08
N THR A 985 17.29 13.81 -7.50
CA THR A 985 17.07 13.42 -8.89
C THR A 985 15.93 14.25 -9.51
N PRO A 986 16.20 15.02 -10.58
CA PRO A 986 15.18 15.85 -11.21
C PRO A 986 14.18 15.02 -12.02
N VAL A 987 12.97 15.55 -12.19
CA VAL A 987 11.89 14.97 -13.01
C VAL A 987 11.29 16.07 -13.87
N SER A 988 11.13 15.84 -15.17
CA SER A 988 10.54 16.83 -16.08
C SER A 988 9.03 16.97 -15.86
N ASP A 989 8.30 15.85 -15.88
CA ASP A 989 6.86 15.79 -15.60
C ASP A 989 6.48 14.52 -14.82
N ILE A 990 5.80 14.71 -13.69
CA ILE A 990 5.36 13.63 -12.80
C ILE A 990 4.24 12.75 -13.39
N ASN A 991 3.59 13.18 -14.47
CA ASN A 991 2.49 12.48 -15.13
C ASN A 991 2.92 11.63 -16.34
N MET A 992 4.23 11.54 -16.62
CA MET A 992 4.74 10.76 -17.75
C MET A 992 4.52 9.25 -17.60
N GLY A 993 4.65 8.53 -18.72
CA GLY A 993 4.43 7.09 -18.78
C GLY A 993 2.95 6.72 -18.94
N ASN A 994 2.55 5.55 -18.44
CA ASN A 994 1.19 5.05 -18.56
C ASN A 994 0.40 5.23 -17.26
N ALA A 995 -0.79 5.84 -17.38
CA ALA A 995 -1.72 6.02 -16.26
C ALA A 995 -2.38 4.72 -15.79
N GLU A 996 -2.52 3.72 -16.66
CA GLU A 996 -3.22 2.47 -16.36
C GLU A 996 -2.41 1.25 -16.83
N SER A 997 -2.29 0.25 -15.96
CA SER A 997 -1.57 -0.98 -16.27
C SER A 997 -2.31 -1.88 -17.26
N SER A 998 -1.56 -2.53 -18.14
CA SER A 998 -2.08 -3.52 -19.09
C SER A 998 -2.81 -4.66 -18.40
N TYR A 999 -2.46 -4.99 -17.15
CA TYR A 999 -3.18 -5.95 -16.32
C TYR A 999 -4.67 -5.64 -16.17
N LYS A 1000 -5.07 -4.36 -16.11
CA LYS A 1000 -6.48 -3.96 -16.03
C LYS A 1000 -7.16 -3.91 -17.38
N ARG A 1001 -6.41 -3.56 -18.43
CA ARG A 1001 -6.91 -3.50 -19.82
C ARG A 1001 -7.25 -4.90 -20.33
N LEU A 1002 -6.43 -5.89 -20.01
CA LEU A 1002 -6.68 -7.30 -20.32
C LEU A 1002 -7.85 -7.84 -19.48
N LYS A 1003 -8.89 -8.35 -20.13
CA LYS A 1003 -10.11 -8.82 -19.44
C LYS A 1003 -9.98 -10.25 -18.93
N THR A 1004 -9.48 -11.17 -19.76
CA THR A 1004 -9.42 -12.59 -19.39
C THR A 1004 -8.11 -12.93 -18.68
N MET A 1005 -8.12 -14.01 -17.89
CA MET A 1005 -6.91 -14.47 -17.19
C MET A 1005 -5.90 -15.08 -18.19
N ILE A 1006 -6.38 -15.77 -19.23
CA ILE A 1006 -5.53 -16.41 -20.24
C ILE A 1006 -4.75 -15.35 -21.02
N ASP A 1007 -5.39 -14.25 -21.43
CA ASP A 1007 -4.69 -13.16 -22.12
C ASP A 1007 -3.59 -12.55 -21.25
N LYS A 1008 -3.86 -12.42 -19.94
CA LYS A 1008 -2.87 -11.94 -18.97
C LYS A 1008 -1.70 -12.90 -18.81
N LEU A 1009 -1.97 -14.21 -18.79
CA LEU A 1009 -0.93 -15.23 -18.76
C LEU A 1009 -0.07 -15.16 -20.02
N ASN A 1010 -0.69 -15.15 -21.20
CA ASN A 1010 0.04 -15.12 -22.48
C ASN A 1010 0.91 -13.88 -22.58
N SER A 1011 0.38 -12.71 -22.21
CA SER A 1011 1.15 -11.45 -22.19
C SER A 1011 2.28 -11.49 -21.16
N GLN A 1012 2.05 -12.08 -19.97
CA GLN A 1012 3.12 -12.29 -18.98
C GLN A 1012 4.25 -13.18 -19.52
N MET A 1013 3.90 -14.26 -20.24
CA MET A 1013 4.88 -15.20 -20.78
C MET A 1013 5.63 -14.62 -21.97
N GLU A 1014 4.95 -13.90 -22.87
CA GLU A 1014 5.57 -13.15 -23.96
C GLU A 1014 6.59 -12.13 -23.43
N LEU A 1015 6.24 -11.41 -22.35
CA LEU A 1015 7.17 -10.49 -21.72
C LEU A 1015 8.36 -11.21 -21.08
N ALA A 1016 8.13 -12.36 -20.44
CA ALA A 1016 9.21 -13.17 -19.87
C ALA A 1016 10.19 -13.71 -20.92
N GLU A 1017 9.73 -13.99 -22.15
CA GLU A 1017 10.59 -14.40 -23.27
C GLU A 1017 11.43 -13.24 -23.82
N LYS A 1018 10.96 -12.00 -23.70
CA LYS A 1018 11.67 -10.82 -24.18
C LYS A 1018 12.74 -10.31 -23.23
N ILE A 1019 12.60 -10.50 -21.92
CA ILE A 1019 13.52 -9.92 -20.93
C ILE A 1019 14.71 -10.83 -20.69
N GLU A 1020 15.93 -10.32 -20.89
CA GLU A 1020 17.17 -11.06 -20.62
C GLU A 1020 17.29 -11.52 -19.16
N ALA A 1021 16.88 -10.67 -18.22
CA ALA A 1021 16.95 -10.93 -16.79
C ALA A 1021 15.95 -11.96 -16.26
N VAL A 1022 15.13 -12.59 -17.13
CA VAL A 1022 14.03 -13.49 -16.78
C VAL A 1022 14.12 -14.80 -17.54
N ASP A 1023 14.24 -15.91 -16.81
CA ASP A 1023 14.04 -17.26 -17.33
C ASP A 1023 12.53 -17.61 -17.43
N ALA A 1024 11.99 -17.60 -18.65
CA ALA A 1024 10.60 -17.94 -18.94
C ALA A 1024 10.21 -19.37 -18.48
N LYS A 1025 11.13 -20.35 -18.54
CA LYS A 1025 10.87 -21.73 -18.08
C LYS A 1025 10.65 -21.75 -16.57
N HIS A 1026 11.46 -21.01 -15.83
CA HIS A 1026 11.28 -20.86 -14.39
C HIS A 1026 9.96 -20.16 -14.04
N VAL A 1027 9.58 -19.11 -14.78
CA VAL A 1027 8.30 -18.42 -14.58
C VAL A 1027 7.12 -19.36 -14.83
N ALA A 1028 7.13 -20.12 -15.93
CA ALA A 1028 6.09 -21.08 -16.27
C ALA A 1028 5.90 -22.12 -15.16
N LEU A 1029 7.01 -22.69 -14.66
CA LEU A 1029 7.01 -23.65 -13.57
C LEU A 1029 6.39 -23.07 -12.28
N LYS A 1030 6.75 -21.82 -11.93
CA LYS A 1030 6.23 -21.15 -10.73
C LYS A 1030 4.74 -20.84 -10.86
N VAL A 1031 4.27 -20.35 -12.00
CA VAL A 1031 2.84 -20.11 -12.24
C VAL A 1031 2.05 -21.42 -12.15
N LEU A 1032 2.58 -22.49 -12.76
CA LEU A 1032 1.93 -23.80 -12.76
C LEU A 1032 1.76 -24.35 -11.33
N THR A 1033 2.83 -24.31 -10.54
CA THR A 1033 2.85 -24.89 -9.19
C THR A 1033 2.11 -24.07 -8.15
N THR A 1034 2.29 -22.74 -8.17
CA THR A 1034 1.75 -21.86 -7.11
C THR A 1034 0.31 -21.43 -7.37
N HIS A 1035 -0.12 -21.39 -8.63
CA HIS A 1035 -1.47 -20.94 -9.02
C HIS A 1035 -2.31 -22.06 -9.64
N PHE A 1036 -1.94 -22.61 -10.80
CA PHE A 1036 -2.85 -23.48 -11.57
C PHE A 1036 -3.12 -24.83 -10.92
N ILE A 1037 -2.09 -25.63 -10.62
CA ILE A 1037 -2.27 -26.94 -9.99
C ILE A 1037 -3.01 -26.79 -8.66
N ARG A 1038 -2.68 -25.75 -7.90
CA ARG A 1038 -3.32 -25.47 -6.61
C ARG A 1038 -4.81 -25.14 -6.75
N ASP A 1039 -5.17 -24.33 -7.75
CA ASP A 1039 -6.57 -23.95 -8.01
C ASP A 1039 -7.37 -25.11 -8.59
N ILE A 1040 -6.83 -25.85 -9.56
CA ILE A 1040 -7.52 -26.99 -10.20
C ILE A 1040 -7.79 -28.08 -9.14
N SER A 1041 -6.77 -28.55 -8.43
CA SER A 1041 -6.95 -29.57 -7.38
C SER A 1041 -7.81 -29.05 -6.22
N GLY A 1042 -7.70 -27.76 -5.89
CA GLY A 1042 -8.52 -27.11 -4.86
C GLY A 1042 -10.01 -27.08 -5.23
N ASN A 1043 -10.34 -26.67 -6.46
CA ASN A 1043 -11.70 -26.61 -6.97
C ASN A 1043 -12.29 -28.00 -7.19
N LEU A 1044 -11.48 -28.99 -7.63
CA LEU A 1044 -11.90 -30.39 -7.74
C LEU A 1044 -12.29 -30.96 -6.37
N ARG A 1045 -11.45 -30.76 -5.34
CA ARG A 1045 -11.75 -31.16 -3.96
C ARG A 1045 -12.95 -30.39 -3.39
N ALA A 1046 -13.06 -29.10 -3.68
CA ALA A 1046 -14.19 -28.29 -3.24
C ALA A 1046 -15.50 -28.77 -3.88
N PHE A 1047 -15.47 -29.16 -5.17
CA PHE A 1047 -16.63 -29.66 -5.89
C PHE A 1047 -17.17 -30.97 -5.28
N SER A 1048 -16.29 -31.91 -4.92
CA SER A 1048 -16.70 -33.18 -4.30
C SER A 1048 -17.22 -33.02 -2.87
N THR A 1049 -16.85 -31.96 -2.17
CA THR A 1049 -17.23 -31.68 -0.78
C THR A 1049 -18.24 -30.52 -0.63
N GLN A 1050 -18.79 -30.03 -1.74
CA GLN A 1050 -19.53 -28.77 -1.76
C GLN A 1050 -20.89 -28.81 -1.03
N SER A 1051 -21.40 -27.61 -0.75
CA SER A 1051 -22.76 -27.40 -0.24
C SER A 1051 -23.68 -26.86 -1.35
N PHE A 1052 -24.98 -26.93 -1.14
CA PHE A 1052 -26.01 -26.41 -2.05
C PHE A 1052 -26.62 -25.12 -1.50
N ARG A 1053 -27.03 -24.18 -2.36
CA ARG A 1053 -27.61 -22.89 -1.93
C ARG A 1053 -28.97 -22.62 -2.60
N CYS A 1054 -29.99 -22.18 -1.86
CA CYS A 1054 -31.24 -21.64 -2.47
C CYS A 1054 -30.93 -20.31 -3.19
N LYS A 1055 -31.27 -20.19 -4.48
CA LYS A 1055 -31.13 -18.94 -5.25
C LYS A 1055 -31.90 -17.77 -4.63
N SER A 1056 -33.05 -18.04 -4.01
CA SER A 1056 -33.95 -16.99 -3.48
C SER A 1056 -33.60 -16.53 -2.07
N CYS A 1057 -33.36 -17.45 -1.13
CA CYS A 1057 -33.08 -17.12 0.27
C CYS A 1057 -31.60 -17.21 0.67
N ASN A 1058 -30.72 -17.71 -0.21
CA ASN A 1058 -29.29 -17.93 0.03
C ASN A 1058 -28.95 -18.91 1.17
N LYS A 1059 -29.93 -19.66 1.68
CA LYS A 1059 -29.68 -20.68 2.71
C LYS A 1059 -28.85 -21.82 2.12
N ARG A 1060 -27.81 -22.22 2.86
CA ARG A 1060 -26.89 -23.30 2.45
C ARG A 1060 -27.30 -24.62 3.09
N PHE A 1061 -27.19 -25.69 2.34
CA PHE A 1061 -27.49 -27.06 2.75
C PHE A 1061 -26.26 -27.91 2.47
N ARG A 1062 -25.77 -28.64 3.47
CA ARG A 1062 -24.62 -29.54 3.31
C ARG A 1062 -24.88 -30.65 2.29
N ARG A 1063 -26.14 -31.09 2.15
CA ARG A 1063 -26.58 -32.10 1.20
C ARG A 1063 -27.79 -31.56 0.43
N LEU A 1064 -27.99 -32.05 -0.79
CA LEU A 1064 -29.19 -31.72 -1.56
C LEU A 1064 -30.42 -32.32 -0.84
N PRO A 1065 -31.42 -31.52 -0.45
CA PRO A 1065 -32.70 -32.04 0.03
C PRO A 1065 -33.35 -32.91 -1.05
N LEU A 1066 -33.84 -34.08 -0.67
CA LEU A 1066 -34.48 -35.04 -1.59
C LEU A 1066 -35.65 -34.45 -2.37
N ARG A 1067 -36.31 -33.42 -1.83
CA ARG A 1067 -37.40 -32.68 -2.52
C ARG A 1067 -36.92 -31.83 -3.70
N GLY A 1068 -35.62 -31.69 -3.94
CA GLY A 1068 -35.03 -30.86 -5.02
C GLY A 1068 -35.22 -29.34 -4.86
N SER A 1069 -36.08 -28.91 -3.94
CA SER A 1069 -36.39 -27.52 -3.63
C SER A 1069 -35.99 -27.18 -2.20
N CYS A 1070 -35.79 -25.88 -1.95
CA CYS A 1070 -35.48 -25.43 -0.61
C CYS A 1070 -36.69 -25.60 0.34
N PRO A 1071 -36.51 -26.22 1.52
CA PRO A 1071 -37.60 -26.46 2.47
C PRO A 1071 -38.21 -25.18 3.05
N PHE A 1072 -37.51 -24.04 2.98
CA PHE A 1072 -37.98 -22.76 3.54
C PHE A 1072 -38.56 -21.82 2.47
N CYS A 1073 -37.86 -21.68 1.33
CA CYS A 1073 -38.19 -20.71 0.28
C CYS A 1073 -38.96 -21.34 -0.89
N LYS A 1074 -39.05 -22.68 -0.98
CA LYS A 1074 -39.43 -23.47 -2.18
C LYS A 1074 -38.64 -23.16 -3.46
N GLY A 1075 -37.70 -22.22 -3.41
CA GLY A 1075 -36.84 -21.85 -4.52
C GLY A 1075 -35.83 -22.94 -4.89
N GLU A 1076 -35.34 -22.80 -6.11
CA GLU A 1076 -34.36 -23.69 -6.74
C GLU A 1076 -33.02 -23.69 -5.99
N LEU A 1077 -32.43 -24.87 -5.87
CA LEU A 1077 -31.14 -25.10 -5.24
C LEU A 1077 -30.06 -25.21 -6.32
N THR A 1078 -28.94 -24.54 -6.10
CA THR A 1078 -27.79 -24.62 -6.99
C THR A 1078 -26.53 -25.05 -6.28
N LEU A 1079 -25.63 -25.63 -7.07
CA LEU A 1079 -24.24 -25.89 -6.68
C LEU A 1079 -23.54 -24.58 -6.30
N THR A 1080 -22.56 -24.69 -5.40
CA THR A 1080 -21.67 -23.57 -5.06
C THR A 1080 -20.43 -23.53 -5.95
N VAL A 1081 -19.98 -24.68 -6.44
CA VAL A 1081 -18.86 -24.84 -7.35
C VAL A 1081 -19.37 -25.59 -8.59
N TYR A 1082 -19.09 -25.06 -9.77
CA TYR A 1082 -19.52 -25.62 -11.05
C TYR A 1082 -18.34 -26.26 -11.78
N ARG A 1083 -18.61 -27.21 -12.68
CA ARG A 1083 -17.62 -27.89 -13.53
C ARG A 1083 -16.64 -26.92 -14.22
N GLY A 1084 -17.18 -25.87 -14.84
CA GLY A 1084 -16.36 -24.85 -15.51
C GLY A 1084 -15.40 -24.09 -14.60
N GLY A 1085 -15.60 -24.11 -13.27
CA GLY A 1085 -14.63 -23.57 -12.32
C GLY A 1085 -13.39 -24.45 -12.13
N ILE A 1086 -13.50 -25.76 -12.40
CA ILE A 1086 -12.40 -26.73 -12.29
C ILE A 1086 -11.60 -26.75 -13.60
N GLU A 1087 -12.28 -26.81 -14.75
CA GLU A 1087 -11.66 -26.93 -16.07
C GLU A 1087 -11.01 -25.63 -16.57
N LYS A 1088 -11.31 -24.50 -15.93
CA LYS A 1088 -10.91 -23.14 -16.36
C LYS A 1088 -9.43 -22.99 -16.74
N TYR A 1089 -8.53 -23.68 -16.06
CA TYR A 1089 -7.08 -23.54 -16.26
C TYR A 1089 -6.41 -24.82 -16.78
N LEU A 1090 -7.16 -25.89 -17.05
CA LEU A 1090 -6.59 -27.18 -17.42
C LEU A 1090 -5.85 -27.10 -18.76
N GLU A 1091 -6.50 -26.55 -19.79
CA GLU A 1091 -5.89 -26.38 -21.12
C GLU A 1091 -4.67 -25.44 -21.07
N ALA A 1092 -4.77 -24.34 -20.31
CA ALA A 1092 -3.66 -23.40 -20.17
C ALA A 1092 -2.47 -24.05 -19.45
N ALA A 1093 -2.72 -24.90 -18.46
CA ALA A 1093 -1.68 -25.65 -17.75
C ALA A 1093 -0.99 -26.68 -18.65
N GLN A 1094 -1.74 -27.37 -19.52
CA GLN A 1094 -1.20 -28.30 -20.52
C GLN A 1094 -0.28 -27.58 -21.51
N ARG A 1095 -0.76 -26.47 -22.10
CA ARG A 1095 0.03 -25.66 -23.04
C ARG A 1095 1.32 -25.14 -22.43
N LEU A 1096 1.32 -24.73 -21.17
CA LEU A 1096 2.54 -24.27 -20.47
C LEU A 1096 3.57 -25.41 -20.31
N VAL A 1097 3.09 -26.60 -19.97
CA VAL A 1097 3.96 -27.76 -19.78
C VAL A 1097 4.60 -28.19 -21.09
N GLU A 1098 3.83 -28.22 -22.17
CA GLU A 1098 4.29 -28.58 -23.51
C GLU A 1098 5.24 -27.52 -24.09
N LYS A 1099 4.87 -26.22 -24.05
CA LYS A 1099 5.67 -25.14 -24.64
C LYS A 1099 7.05 -24.97 -23.99
N TYR A 1100 7.15 -25.12 -22.67
CA TYR A 1100 8.39 -24.86 -21.92
C TYR A 1100 9.13 -26.14 -21.48
N GLU A 1101 8.70 -27.30 -21.97
CA GLU A 1101 9.31 -28.60 -21.67
C GLU A 1101 9.56 -28.79 -20.16
N LEU A 1102 8.48 -28.63 -19.38
CA LEU A 1102 8.54 -28.73 -17.92
C LEU A 1102 8.77 -30.19 -17.47
N PRO A 1103 9.32 -30.43 -16.27
CA PRO A 1103 9.64 -31.79 -15.80
C PRO A 1103 8.47 -32.78 -15.91
N GLN A 1104 8.78 -34.03 -16.28
CA GLN A 1104 7.81 -35.10 -16.58
C GLN A 1104 6.74 -35.29 -15.48
N TYR A 1105 7.13 -35.11 -14.21
CA TYR A 1105 6.23 -35.15 -13.05
C TYR A 1105 5.00 -34.25 -13.21
N TYR A 1106 5.18 -33.02 -13.72
CA TYR A 1106 4.08 -32.07 -13.87
C TYR A 1106 3.15 -32.45 -15.03
N ILE A 1107 3.70 -33.03 -16.09
CA ILE A 1107 2.93 -33.55 -17.23
C ILE A 1107 1.98 -34.64 -16.76
N GLN A 1108 2.53 -35.66 -16.09
CA GLN A 1108 1.79 -36.78 -15.54
C GLN A 1108 0.73 -36.30 -14.55
N ARG A 1109 1.06 -35.33 -13.69
CA ARG A 1109 0.13 -34.80 -12.70
C ARG A 1109 -1.07 -34.09 -13.33
N ILE A 1110 -0.88 -33.32 -14.41
CA ILE A 1110 -2.00 -32.67 -15.10
C ILE A 1110 -2.84 -33.69 -15.86
N MET A 1111 -2.21 -34.70 -16.47
CA MET A 1111 -2.91 -35.81 -17.13
C MET A 1111 -3.80 -36.57 -16.15
N LEU A 1112 -3.28 -36.95 -14.98
CA LEU A 1112 -4.06 -37.60 -13.92
C LEU A 1112 -5.26 -36.75 -13.47
N VAL A 1113 -5.06 -35.44 -13.28
CA VAL A 1113 -6.15 -34.54 -12.90
C VAL A 1113 -7.22 -34.44 -14.00
N LYS A 1114 -6.81 -34.45 -15.28
CA LYS A 1114 -7.75 -34.49 -16.41
C LYS A 1114 -8.56 -35.79 -16.40
N GLU A 1115 -7.90 -36.93 -16.25
CA GLU A 1115 -8.57 -38.24 -16.15
C GLU A 1115 -9.55 -38.31 -14.96
N GLU A 1116 -9.18 -37.74 -13.81
CA GLU A 1116 -10.08 -37.64 -12.64
C GLU A 1116 -11.32 -36.78 -12.93
N ILE A 1117 -11.15 -35.65 -13.63
CA ILE A 1117 -12.26 -34.77 -14.03
C ILE A 1117 -13.19 -35.51 -15.00
N ASP A 1118 -12.61 -36.13 -16.03
CA ASP A 1118 -13.37 -36.88 -17.03
C ASP A 1118 -14.13 -38.04 -16.37
N ALA A 1119 -13.48 -38.82 -15.49
CA ALA A 1119 -14.13 -39.89 -14.74
C ALA A 1119 -15.27 -39.40 -13.83
N LEU A 1120 -15.13 -38.22 -13.22
CA LEU A 1120 -16.12 -37.67 -12.28
C LEU A 1120 -17.35 -37.10 -12.98
N PHE A 1121 -17.19 -36.51 -14.18
CA PHE A 1121 -18.27 -35.87 -14.93
C PHE A 1121 -18.85 -36.71 -16.07
N GLU A 1122 -18.06 -37.59 -16.68
CA GLU A 1122 -18.49 -38.47 -17.78
C GLU A 1122 -19.13 -39.77 -17.25
N GLY A 1123 -20.22 -39.63 -16.49
CA GLY A 1123 -21.11 -40.74 -16.20
C GLY A 1123 -22.08 -41.01 -17.36
N LYS A 1124 -21.90 -42.14 -18.08
CA LYS A 1124 -22.85 -42.82 -19.01
C LYS A 1124 -23.92 -41.95 -19.70
N LYS A 1125 -23.56 -40.84 -20.32
CA LYS A 1125 -24.41 -40.16 -21.32
C LYS A 1125 -23.73 -40.26 -22.68
N PRO A 1126 -24.46 -40.56 -23.77
CA PRO A 1126 -23.86 -40.73 -25.09
C PRO A 1126 -23.11 -39.44 -25.46
N LYS A 1127 -21.82 -39.56 -25.78
CA LYS A 1127 -21.01 -38.45 -26.27
C LYS A 1127 -21.57 -37.99 -27.62
N GLN A 1128 -21.75 -36.69 -27.78
CA GLN A 1128 -21.92 -36.11 -29.10
C GLN A 1128 -20.54 -36.06 -29.74
N ILE A 1129 -20.27 -37.04 -30.61
CA ILE A 1129 -18.99 -37.20 -31.30
C ILE A 1129 -18.88 -36.07 -32.34
N SER A 1130 -17.72 -35.42 -32.46
CA SER A 1130 -17.52 -34.41 -33.49
C SER A 1130 -17.35 -35.11 -34.84
N LEU A 1131 -17.86 -34.51 -35.93
CA LEU A 1131 -17.68 -35.05 -37.29
C LEU A 1131 -16.20 -35.19 -37.69
N MET A 1132 -15.30 -34.45 -37.03
CA MET A 1132 -13.85 -34.54 -37.26
C MET A 1132 -13.22 -35.78 -36.62
N ASP A 1133 -13.84 -36.38 -35.61
CA ASP A 1133 -13.35 -37.62 -35.00
C ASP A 1133 -13.68 -38.87 -35.86
N PHE A 1134 -14.43 -38.67 -36.95
CA PHE A 1134 -14.77 -39.71 -37.93
C PHE A 1134 -13.96 -39.62 -39.24
N ALA A 1135 -13.19 -38.54 -39.44
CA ALA A 1135 -12.33 -38.33 -40.59
C ALA A 1135 -10.87 -38.63 -40.23
#